data_AF-A0A1G1NMT8-F1
#
_entry.id   AF-A0A1G1NMT8-F1
#
_cell.length_a   1.000
_cell.length_b   1.000
_cell.length_c   1.000
_cell.angle_alpha   90.00
_cell.angle_beta   90.00
_cell.angle_gamma   90.00
#
_symmetry.space_group_name_H-M   'P 1'
#
loop_
_entity.id
_entity.type
_entity.pdbx_description
1 polymer ?
#
loop_
_entity_poly.entity_id
_entity_poly.type
_entity_poly.pdbx_seq_one_letter_code
_entity_poly.pdbx_strand_id
1 'polypeptide(L)'
;MNKKYPQWFAAGIGAVMLVAGLLAAHTAGAQAICPLNTMKPKKVTLLETFKQLPILSQGRIKPMETYAQSFLMQLSGKSRYEKESAVQWFARFLFAPRTTFNDKIFLINNPEILEALKVDPEKKRRYSYQQLEPSFGKLEELARVAHAMDEKSQSVVEKELVRVYSNFQVYARLSGAFGYGFQHPDFTITDPQAIELLQLPKDQGQYSFYDVVDKADLLQKAAEPLEKKAFKDWNETEKEFARLMNAIYFWTDRYGDCPLGIIPTLDHEDEQWFSPMDIIRTAFYEPVYHAEVKSLRDMTLGYWSGSQLEFDIAGRAFMDSIVKRLSSKEKKAVQRIPLELFYNKLNLFFWAKLFYGLAFMLFLYSLTTEKKWLYQSTLTLVLIGFVPHVSALILRILIMSRPPVSNLYETFIFVGLVSVILGIILELINKNWLGIVVASVCGVVALFIADKFSSDGDTMQMLVAVLNSNFWLSTHVLSITIGYAGCCVAGIMGHVYLLQAITKSQDKKRLEITYKNMMGILGFGLTMTFLGTNLGGIWADQSWGRFWGWDPKENGALLIILWCAIIFHCRISKLINPLGLAVGCVIGLIVVMWAWFGVNLLSVGLHSYGFTSGIANTLMLYVIAEVVFCVVAVTLLTKKGFKF
;
A
#
# COMPACT_ATOMS: atom_id res chain seq x y z
N MET A 1 23.00 18.82 11.44
CA MET A 1 24.41 18.48 11.14
C MET A 1 24.82 19.18 9.85
N ASN A 2 25.94 19.91 9.86
CA ASN A 2 26.54 20.49 8.66
C ASN A 2 26.79 19.36 7.64
N LYS A 3 26.08 19.39 6.50
CA LYS A 3 26.35 18.51 5.36
C LYS A 3 27.75 18.81 4.83
N LYS A 4 28.76 18.15 5.37
CA LYS A 4 30.10 18.14 4.77
C LYS A 4 30.01 17.26 3.54
N TYR A 5 29.81 17.88 2.39
CA TYR A 5 30.17 17.27 1.12
C TYR A 5 31.59 16.72 1.23
N PRO A 6 31.93 15.58 0.62
CA PRO A 6 33.31 15.14 0.53
C PRO A 6 34.11 16.29 -0.08
N GLN A 7 35.09 16.84 0.64
CA GLN A 7 35.77 18.08 0.27
C GLN A 7 36.48 18.00 -1.10
N TRP A 8 36.73 16.80 -1.61
CA TRP A 8 37.29 16.54 -2.94
C TRP A 8 36.26 16.72 -4.08
N PHE A 9 34.95 16.54 -3.83
CA PHE A 9 33.89 16.82 -4.82
C PHE A 9 33.74 18.33 -5.08
N ALA A 10 34.09 19.20 -4.13
CA ALA A 10 34.03 20.65 -4.35
C ALA A 10 35.37 21.22 -4.85
N ALA A 11 36.50 20.62 -4.46
CA ALA A 11 37.82 21.17 -4.73
C ALA A 11 38.32 20.95 -6.18
N GLY A 12 38.02 19.82 -6.82
CA GLY A 12 38.48 19.54 -8.19
C GLY A 12 37.63 20.14 -9.31
N ILE A 13 36.46 20.68 -8.98
CA ILE A 13 35.39 20.96 -9.95
C ILE A 13 35.42 22.42 -10.47
N GLY A 14 36.03 23.36 -9.73
CA GLY A 14 36.05 24.78 -10.12
C GLY A 14 36.71 25.07 -11.48
N ALA A 15 37.72 24.28 -11.86
CA ALA A 15 38.43 24.45 -13.14
C ALA A 15 37.82 23.65 -14.30
N VAL A 16 37.12 22.54 -14.02
CA VAL A 16 36.55 21.63 -15.05
C VAL A 16 35.11 22.02 -15.42
N MET A 17 34.33 22.60 -14.51
CA MET A 17 32.93 23.01 -14.78
C MET A 17 32.78 24.13 -15.80
N LEU A 18 33.79 24.99 -15.98
CA LEU A 18 33.74 26.11 -16.94
C LEU A 18 33.80 25.65 -18.40
N VAL A 19 34.24 24.42 -18.68
CA VAL A 19 34.34 23.86 -20.04
C VAL A 19 33.13 22.97 -20.38
N ALA A 20 32.48 22.36 -19.38
CA ALA A 20 31.38 21.42 -19.58
C ALA A 20 30.00 22.06 -19.85
N GLY A 21 29.82 23.35 -19.53
CA GLY A 21 28.56 24.07 -19.74
C GLY A 21 28.14 24.27 -21.21
N LEU A 22 29.02 23.97 -22.17
CA LEU A 22 28.80 24.21 -23.61
C LEU A 22 28.55 22.94 -24.45
N LEU A 23 28.67 21.74 -23.89
CA LEU A 23 28.59 20.48 -24.66
C LEU A 23 27.53 19.47 -24.18
N ALA A 24 26.78 19.75 -23.11
CA ALA A 24 25.81 18.80 -22.53
C ALA A 24 24.33 19.17 -22.76
N ALA A 25 24.03 20.00 -23.75
CA ALA A 25 22.66 20.17 -24.23
C ALA A 25 22.50 19.37 -25.53
N HIS A 26 21.61 18.38 -25.50
CA HIS A 26 21.16 17.51 -26.61
C HIS A 26 21.75 16.10 -26.64
N THR A 27 21.19 15.20 -25.82
CA THR A 27 20.63 13.89 -26.22
C THR A 27 20.17 13.13 -24.96
N ALA A 28 19.01 13.48 -24.43
CA ALA A 28 18.34 12.65 -23.41
C ALA A 28 17.37 11.71 -24.13
N GLY A 29 17.87 10.55 -24.54
CA GLY A 29 17.05 9.42 -25.04
C GLY A 29 17.23 8.18 -24.17
N ALA A 30 16.23 7.30 -24.17
CA ALA A 30 16.07 6.00 -23.48
C ALA A 30 17.35 5.18 -23.22
N GLN A 31 18.36 5.33 -24.07
CA GLN A 31 19.63 4.63 -24.00
C GLN A 31 20.43 4.96 -22.73
N ALA A 32 20.23 6.14 -22.13
CA ALA A 32 20.98 6.65 -20.97
C ALA A 32 20.45 6.21 -19.59
N ILE A 33 19.52 5.25 -19.52
CA ILE A 33 18.85 4.89 -18.25
C ILE A 33 19.35 3.54 -17.71
N CYS A 34 19.91 2.66 -18.55
CA CYS A 34 20.38 1.35 -18.09
C CYS A 34 21.70 0.92 -18.76
N PRO A 35 22.71 0.47 -17.99
CA PRO A 35 24.03 0.09 -18.49
C PRO A 35 24.13 -1.18 -19.34
N LEU A 36 23.10 -2.03 -19.32
CA LEU A 36 23.23 -3.37 -19.88
C LEU A 36 22.95 -3.41 -21.38
N ASN A 37 23.98 -3.66 -22.19
CA ASN A 37 23.84 -3.97 -23.61
C ASN A 37 23.23 -5.37 -23.81
N THR A 38 21.89 -5.45 -23.80
CA THR A 38 21.04 -6.50 -24.42
C THR A 38 21.15 -7.97 -23.98
N MET A 39 22.09 -8.38 -23.11
CA MET A 39 22.13 -9.79 -22.67
C MET A 39 20.93 -10.14 -21.78
N LYS A 40 20.31 -11.30 -22.03
CA LYS A 40 19.29 -11.86 -21.12
C LYS A 40 20.01 -12.52 -19.93
N PRO A 41 19.66 -12.18 -18.68
CA PRO A 41 20.27 -12.82 -17.51
C PRO A 41 19.91 -14.31 -17.46
N LYS A 42 20.83 -15.16 -16.96
CA LYS A 42 20.53 -16.58 -16.69
C LYS A 42 19.50 -16.75 -15.57
N LYS A 43 19.45 -15.79 -14.63
CA LYS A 43 18.55 -15.68 -13.48
C LYS A 43 18.68 -16.81 -12.47
N VAL A 44 18.66 -16.45 -11.19
CA VAL A 44 18.47 -17.41 -10.10
C VAL A 44 17.01 -17.85 -10.00
N THR A 45 16.78 -19.06 -9.51
CA THR A 45 15.43 -19.63 -9.38
C THR A 45 14.77 -19.31 -8.04
N LEU A 46 15.57 -19.18 -6.97
CA LEU A 46 15.08 -18.92 -5.61
C LEU A 46 15.46 -17.50 -5.17
N LEU A 47 14.48 -16.77 -4.67
CA LEU A 47 14.64 -15.37 -4.22
C LEU A 47 14.44 -15.23 -2.70
N GLU A 48 14.59 -16.30 -1.92
CA GLU A 48 14.27 -16.29 -0.47
C GLU A 48 15.09 -15.25 0.31
N THR A 49 16.38 -15.08 -0.03
CA THR A 49 17.24 -14.05 0.55
C THR A 49 16.74 -12.64 0.17
N PHE A 50 16.37 -12.44 -1.10
CA PHE A 50 15.86 -11.15 -1.59
C PHE A 50 14.51 -10.77 -0.97
N LYS A 51 13.59 -11.73 -0.83
CA LYS A 51 12.26 -11.53 -0.20
C LYS A 51 12.35 -10.98 1.21
N GLN A 52 13.38 -11.38 1.95
CA GLN A 52 13.60 -11.03 3.36
C GLN A 52 14.35 -9.70 3.55
N LEU A 53 14.91 -9.11 2.48
CA LEU A 53 15.61 -7.84 2.60
C LEU A 53 14.66 -6.78 3.19
N PRO A 54 15.06 -6.08 4.26
CA PRO A 54 14.28 -4.99 4.82
C PRO A 54 14.38 -3.79 3.89
N ILE A 55 13.26 -3.11 3.73
CA ILE A 55 13.19 -1.83 3.05
C ILE A 55 12.36 -0.88 3.91
N LEU A 56 12.90 0.33 4.13
CA LEU A 56 12.16 1.43 4.71
C LEU A 56 11.35 2.11 3.60
N SER A 57 10.02 2.05 3.72
CA SER A 57 9.13 2.71 2.78
C SER A 57 7.90 3.24 3.51
N GLN A 58 7.59 4.52 3.27
CA GLN A 58 6.49 5.23 3.96
C GLN A 58 6.62 5.18 5.49
N GLY A 59 7.86 5.31 6.00
CA GLY A 59 8.15 5.28 7.43
C GLY A 59 8.04 3.91 8.12
N ARG A 60 7.85 2.83 7.36
CA ARG A 60 7.80 1.44 7.88
C ARG A 60 8.87 0.57 7.25
N ILE A 61 9.62 -0.15 8.10
CA ILE A 61 10.48 -1.25 7.66
C ILE A 61 9.61 -2.47 7.37
N LYS A 62 9.70 -3.00 6.15
CA LYS A 62 8.89 -4.13 5.66
C LYS A 62 9.75 -5.06 4.80
N PRO A 63 9.34 -6.32 4.57
CA PRO A 63 10.06 -7.17 3.63
C PRO A 63 9.95 -6.66 2.20
N MET A 64 11.00 -6.90 1.43
CA MET A 64 11.05 -6.62 -0.01
C MET A 64 9.91 -7.29 -0.78
N GLU A 65 9.44 -8.47 -0.35
CA GLU A 65 8.26 -9.13 -0.93
C GLU A 65 7.00 -8.23 -0.82
N THR A 66 6.72 -7.64 0.35
CA THR A 66 5.56 -6.75 0.53
C THR A 66 5.72 -5.48 -0.28
N TYR A 67 6.93 -4.91 -0.31
CA TYR A 67 7.21 -3.72 -1.12
C TYR A 67 7.01 -4.00 -2.61
N ALA A 68 7.54 -5.11 -3.13
CA ALA A 68 7.38 -5.52 -4.53
C ALA A 68 5.91 -5.72 -4.90
N GLN A 69 5.11 -6.34 -4.03
CA GLN A 69 3.67 -6.51 -4.23
C GLN A 69 2.96 -5.16 -4.30
N SER A 70 3.24 -4.27 -3.35
CA SER A 70 2.65 -2.93 -3.30
C SER A 70 3.03 -2.09 -4.51
N PHE A 71 4.29 -2.16 -4.93
CA PHE A 71 4.82 -1.44 -6.09
C PHE A 71 4.15 -1.91 -7.39
N LEU A 72 4.08 -3.22 -7.63
CA LEU A 72 3.40 -3.74 -8.83
C LEU A 72 1.90 -3.45 -8.81
N MET A 73 1.26 -3.49 -7.64
CA MET A 73 -0.14 -3.12 -7.45
C MET A 73 -0.37 -1.66 -7.83
N GLN A 74 0.48 -0.74 -7.34
CA GLN A 74 0.43 0.69 -7.62
C GLN A 74 0.58 1.00 -9.12
N LEU A 75 1.51 0.32 -9.82
CA LEU A 75 1.73 0.52 -11.25
C LEU A 75 0.57 -0.04 -12.09
N SER A 76 0.20 -1.30 -11.81
CA SER A 76 -0.57 -2.12 -12.75
C SER A 76 -1.98 -2.47 -12.32
N GLY A 77 -2.35 -2.20 -11.07
CA GLY A 77 -3.60 -2.71 -10.49
C GLY A 77 -3.65 -4.24 -10.48
N LYS A 78 -2.50 -4.94 -10.49
CA LYS A 78 -2.39 -6.39 -10.28
C LYS A 78 -1.34 -6.77 -9.23
N SER A 79 -1.59 -7.89 -8.56
CA SER A 79 -0.65 -8.51 -7.60
C SER A 79 0.40 -9.42 -8.25
N ARG A 80 0.30 -9.65 -9.58
CA ARG A 80 1.22 -10.47 -10.38
C ARG A 80 1.33 -9.94 -11.81
N TYR A 81 2.48 -10.16 -12.42
CA TYR A 81 2.72 -9.87 -13.83
C TYR A 81 2.74 -11.18 -14.61
N GLU A 82 1.72 -11.40 -15.45
CA GLU A 82 1.51 -12.66 -16.16
C GLU A 82 1.56 -13.89 -15.21
N LYS A 83 2.59 -14.74 -15.32
CA LYS A 83 2.84 -15.89 -14.46
C LYS A 83 3.86 -15.61 -13.35
N GLU A 84 4.58 -14.49 -13.43
CA GLU A 84 5.60 -14.09 -12.44
C GLU A 84 4.93 -13.52 -11.19
N SER A 85 5.45 -13.89 -10.00
CA SER A 85 5.07 -13.20 -8.77
C SER A 85 5.61 -11.75 -8.77
N ALA A 86 5.02 -10.88 -7.95
CA ALA A 86 5.47 -9.50 -7.85
C ALA A 86 6.97 -9.39 -7.49
N VAL A 87 7.47 -10.22 -6.55
CA VAL A 87 8.89 -10.22 -6.19
C VAL A 87 9.80 -10.73 -7.31
N GLN A 88 9.36 -11.70 -8.12
CA GLN A 88 10.13 -12.19 -9.26
C GLN A 88 10.26 -11.11 -10.33
N TRP A 89 9.13 -10.46 -10.63
CA TRP A 89 9.09 -9.33 -11.54
C TRP A 89 9.96 -8.17 -11.01
N PHE A 90 9.86 -7.86 -9.71
CA PHE A 90 10.60 -6.75 -9.09
C PHE A 90 12.11 -7.00 -9.02
N ALA A 91 12.54 -8.24 -8.73
CA ALA A 91 13.96 -8.61 -8.81
C ALA A 91 14.48 -8.47 -10.25
N ARG A 92 13.69 -8.88 -11.25
CA ARG A 92 14.02 -8.67 -12.67
C ARG A 92 14.06 -7.19 -13.03
N PHE A 93 13.17 -6.39 -12.47
CA PHE A 93 13.15 -4.94 -12.66
C PHE A 93 14.39 -4.25 -12.07
N LEU A 94 14.80 -4.58 -10.85
CA LEU A 94 15.98 -3.97 -10.23
C LEU A 94 17.29 -4.47 -10.83
N PHE A 95 17.42 -5.77 -11.05
CA PHE A 95 18.66 -6.37 -11.52
C PHE A 95 18.77 -6.38 -13.05
N ALA A 96 17.66 -6.43 -13.79
CA ALA A 96 17.67 -6.48 -15.26
C ALA A 96 16.60 -5.56 -15.89
N PRO A 97 16.61 -4.25 -15.58
CA PRO A 97 15.53 -3.31 -15.88
C PRO A 97 15.14 -3.26 -17.36
N ARG A 98 16.09 -3.28 -18.29
CA ARG A 98 15.82 -3.29 -19.74
C ARG A 98 14.91 -4.44 -20.18
N THR A 99 14.97 -5.58 -19.50
CA THR A 99 14.08 -6.72 -19.81
C THR A 99 12.62 -6.45 -19.44
N THR A 100 12.36 -5.43 -18.63
CA THR A 100 11.01 -5.01 -18.19
C THR A 100 10.46 -3.82 -18.96
N PHE A 101 11.23 -3.18 -19.85
CA PHE A 101 10.78 -1.96 -20.55
C PHE A 101 9.56 -2.20 -21.46
N ASN A 102 9.40 -3.43 -21.93
CA ASN A 102 8.23 -3.87 -22.70
C ASN A 102 7.09 -4.44 -21.84
N ASP A 103 7.27 -4.52 -20.53
CA ASP A 103 6.23 -5.04 -19.65
C ASP A 103 5.09 -4.03 -19.54
N LYS A 104 3.88 -4.45 -19.94
CA LYS A 104 2.68 -3.61 -19.92
C LYS A 104 2.12 -3.52 -18.51
N ILE A 105 2.71 -2.63 -17.71
CA ILE A 105 2.42 -2.46 -16.28
C ILE A 105 1.79 -1.12 -15.95
N PHE A 106 1.91 -0.08 -16.77
CA PHE A 106 1.33 1.23 -16.44
C PHE A 106 -0.15 1.24 -16.78
N LEU A 107 -1.01 1.21 -15.76
CA LEU A 107 -2.46 1.27 -15.92
C LEU A 107 -2.90 2.72 -16.22
N ILE A 108 -3.46 2.95 -17.40
CA ILE A 108 -4.08 4.23 -17.81
C ILE A 108 -5.52 3.95 -18.23
N ASN A 109 -6.49 4.45 -17.47
CA ASN A 109 -7.90 4.18 -17.67
C ASN A 109 -8.57 5.18 -18.60
N ASN A 110 -8.19 6.46 -18.52
CA ASN A 110 -8.80 7.51 -19.30
C ASN A 110 -8.20 7.58 -20.73
N PRO A 111 -9.03 7.45 -21.79
CA PRO A 111 -8.57 7.56 -23.18
C PRO A 111 -8.04 8.96 -23.55
N GLU A 112 -8.51 10.03 -22.91
CA GLU A 112 -8.06 11.41 -23.19
C GLU A 112 -6.57 11.59 -22.90
N ILE A 113 -6.05 10.89 -21.87
CA ILE A 113 -4.62 10.89 -21.54
C ILE A 113 -3.83 10.27 -22.69
N LEU A 114 -4.33 9.19 -23.28
CA LEU A 114 -3.64 8.49 -24.38
C LEU A 114 -3.63 9.32 -25.65
N GLU A 115 -4.74 10.00 -25.94
CA GLU A 115 -4.84 10.94 -27.05
C GLU A 115 -3.87 12.11 -26.88
N ALA A 116 -3.82 12.70 -25.67
CA ALA A 116 -2.89 13.78 -25.35
C ALA A 116 -1.41 13.36 -25.45
N LEU A 117 -1.11 12.11 -25.09
CA LEU A 117 0.23 11.53 -25.19
C LEU A 117 0.54 10.96 -26.58
N LYS A 118 -0.43 10.90 -27.49
CA LYS A 118 -0.33 10.24 -28.81
C LYS A 118 0.12 8.78 -28.72
N VAL A 119 -0.42 8.04 -27.75
CA VAL A 119 -0.13 6.62 -27.53
C VAL A 119 -1.34 5.79 -27.95
N ASP A 120 -1.11 4.79 -28.80
CA ASP A 120 -2.20 3.91 -29.28
C ASP A 120 -2.83 3.12 -28.11
N PRO A 121 -4.17 3.04 -28.03
CA PRO A 121 -4.85 2.40 -26.93
C PRO A 121 -4.65 0.88 -26.90
N GLU A 122 -4.39 0.35 -25.71
CA GLU A 122 -4.19 -1.07 -25.46
C GLU A 122 -5.47 -1.75 -24.93
N LYS A 123 -5.79 -2.97 -25.42
CA LYS A 123 -7.01 -3.71 -25.01
C LYS A 123 -7.17 -3.86 -23.49
N LYS A 124 -6.05 -4.06 -22.78
CA LYS A 124 -6.01 -4.25 -21.32
C LYS A 124 -5.71 -2.97 -20.54
N ARG A 125 -5.71 -1.80 -21.21
CA ARG A 125 -5.44 -0.47 -20.63
C ARG A 125 -4.11 -0.37 -19.88
N ARG A 126 -3.12 -1.17 -20.31
CA ARG A 126 -1.80 -1.21 -19.70
C ARG A 126 -0.74 -1.02 -20.76
N TYR A 127 0.20 -0.13 -20.45
CA TYR A 127 1.23 0.35 -21.35
C TYR A 127 2.60 0.02 -20.77
N SER A 128 3.57 -0.14 -21.65
CA SER A 128 4.96 -0.39 -21.25
C SER A 128 5.73 0.91 -21.07
N TYR A 129 6.88 0.83 -20.40
CA TYR A 129 7.80 1.97 -20.32
C TYR A 129 8.19 2.46 -21.71
N GLN A 130 8.53 1.53 -22.61
CA GLN A 130 8.93 1.83 -23.98
C GLN A 130 7.83 2.54 -24.81
N GLN A 131 6.55 2.29 -24.51
CA GLN A 131 5.44 2.98 -25.17
C GLN A 131 5.26 4.42 -24.68
N LEU A 132 5.52 4.69 -23.39
CA LEU A 132 5.26 5.99 -22.77
C LEU A 132 6.48 6.92 -22.78
N GLU A 133 7.68 6.37 -22.82
CA GLU A 133 8.95 7.12 -22.74
C GLU A 133 9.09 8.22 -23.81
N PRO A 134 8.75 8.02 -25.09
CA PRO A 134 8.79 9.09 -26.09
C PRO A 134 7.89 10.30 -25.75
N SER A 135 6.81 10.06 -25.01
CA SER A 135 5.83 11.08 -24.61
C SER A 135 6.06 11.59 -23.18
N PHE A 136 7.16 11.22 -22.53
CA PHE A 136 7.43 11.58 -21.13
C PHE A 136 7.45 13.09 -20.90
N GLY A 137 8.07 13.86 -21.79
CA GLY A 137 8.09 15.33 -21.67
C GLY A 137 6.68 15.93 -21.70
N LYS A 138 5.76 15.37 -22.51
CA LYS A 138 4.37 15.81 -22.53
C LYS A 138 3.60 15.38 -21.28
N LEU A 139 3.84 14.15 -20.81
CA LEU A 139 3.27 13.64 -19.57
C LEU A 139 3.68 14.51 -18.37
N GLU A 140 4.95 14.91 -18.31
CA GLU A 140 5.47 15.83 -17.30
C GLU A 140 4.80 17.21 -17.35
N GLU A 141 4.69 17.79 -18.54
CA GLU A 141 4.03 19.09 -18.74
C GLU A 141 2.59 19.07 -18.21
N LEU A 142 1.81 18.06 -18.59
CA LEU A 142 0.41 17.91 -18.18
C LEU A 142 0.27 17.61 -16.69
N ALA A 143 1.11 16.73 -16.14
CA ALA A 143 1.10 16.39 -14.73
C ALA A 143 1.51 17.59 -13.86
N ARG A 144 2.45 18.43 -14.30
CA ARG A 144 2.84 19.66 -13.60
C ARG A 144 1.69 20.65 -13.51
N VAL A 145 0.93 20.82 -14.60
CA VAL A 145 -0.27 21.68 -14.58
C VAL A 145 -1.30 21.13 -13.61
N ALA A 146 -1.60 19.83 -13.67
CA ALA A 146 -2.51 19.17 -12.76
C ALA A 146 -2.06 19.29 -11.29
N HIS A 147 -0.77 19.13 -11.01
CA HIS A 147 -0.20 19.20 -9.66
C HIS A 147 -0.22 20.62 -9.07
N ALA A 148 -0.22 21.66 -9.92
CA ALA A 148 -0.35 23.06 -9.47
C ALA A 148 -1.79 23.42 -9.04
N MET A 149 -2.78 22.59 -9.38
CA MET A 149 -4.17 22.76 -8.96
C MET A 149 -4.37 22.24 -7.53
N ASP A 150 -5.34 22.81 -6.82
CA ASP A 150 -5.77 22.24 -5.54
C ASP A 150 -6.31 20.82 -5.76
N GLU A 151 -5.89 19.85 -4.94
CA GLU A 151 -6.24 18.42 -5.10
C GLU A 151 -7.76 18.18 -5.14
N LYS A 152 -8.56 19.07 -4.53
CA LYS A 152 -10.03 19.00 -4.53
C LYS A 152 -10.63 19.48 -5.85
N SER A 153 -9.94 20.39 -6.54
CA SER A 153 -10.35 20.91 -7.84
C SER A 153 -9.95 20.02 -9.02
N GLN A 154 -9.00 19.10 -8.80
CA GLN A 154 -8.56 18.17 -9.83
C GLN A 154 -9.69 17.21 -10.25
N SER A 155 -9.96 17.20 -11.54
CA SER A 155 -10.77 16.21 -12.25
C SER A 155 -10.16 14.80 -12.14
N VAL A 156 -10.95 13.79 -12.52
CA VAL A 156 -10.49 12.39 -12.57
C VAL A 156 -9.29 12.24 -13.52
N VAL A 157 -9.25 13.02 -14.60
CA VAL A 157 -8.18 13.00 -15.61
C VAL A 157 -6.88 13.53 -15.01
N GLU A 158 -6.94 14.68 -14.35
CA GLU A 158 -5.79 15.32 -13.70
C GLU A 158 -5.20 14.44 -12.59
N LYS A 159 -6.05 13.82 -11.77
CA LYS A 159 -5.61 12.85 -10.75
C LYS A 159 -4.90 11.65 -11.37
N GLU A 160 -5.44 11.14 -12.48
CA GLU A 160 -4.81 10.03 -13.18
C GLU A 160 -3.49 10.44 -13.85
N LEU A 161 -3.39 11.65 -14.44
CA LEU A 161 -2.15 12.19 -14.99
C LEU A 161 -1.03 12.27 -13.93
N VAL A 162 -1.33 12.85 -12.77
CA VAL A 162 -0.37 12.95 -11.65
C VAL A 162 0.07 11.54 -11.20
N ARG A 163 -0.87 10.61 -11.05
CA ARG A 163 -0.57 9.21 -10.68
C ARG A 163 0.34 8.53 -11.71
N VAL A 164 0.01 8.64 -13.00
CA VAL A 164 0.79 8.00 -14.08
C VAL A 164 2.19 8.59 -14.18
N TYR A 165 2.33 9.92 -14.09
CA TYR A 165 3.63 10.59 -14.07
C TYR A 165 4.47 10.18 -12.86
N SER A 166 3.90 10.23 -11.64
CA SER A 166 4.59 9.80 -10.42
C SER A 166 5.06 8.34 -10.52
N ASN A 167 4.20 7.45 -11.01
CA ASN A 167 4.52 6.04 -11.22
C ASN A 167 5.66 5.86 -12.24
N PHE A 168 5.63 6.61 -13.34
CA PHE A 168 6.67 6.56 -14.37
C PHE A 168 8.01 7.07 -13.85
N GLN A 169 8.02 8.15 -13.06
CA GLN A 169 9.23 8.67 -12.43
C GLN A 169 9.84 7.70 -11.43
N VAL A 170 9.03 7.13 -10.53
CA VAL A 170 9.52 6.15 -9.54
C VAL A 170 10.08 4.92 -10.26
N TYR A 171 9.40 4.42 -11.30
CA TYR A 171 9.91 3.34 -12.13
C TYR A 171 11.26 3.69 -12.76
N ALA A 172 11.38 4.87 -13.40
CA ALA A 172 12.62 5.30 -14.03
C ALA A 172 13.78 5.39 -13.02
N ARG A 173 13.56 6.01 -11.85
CA ARG A 173 14.58 6.13 -10.80
C ARG A 173 15.00 4.78 -10.24
N LEU A 174 14.04 3.93 -9.85
CA LEU A 174 14.33 2.61 -9.29
C LEU A 174 15.02 1.68 -10.31
N SER A 175 14.76 1.84 -11.61
CA SER A 175 15.44 1.07 -12.64
C SER A 175 16.96 1.31 -12.67
N GLY A 176 17.42 2.46 -12.17
CA GLY A 176 18.84 2.81 -12.05
C GLY A 176 19.48 2.38 -10.73
N ALA A 177 18.72 1.89 -9.74
CA ALA A 177 19.19 1.71 -8.37
C ALA A 177 20.40 0.78 -8.23
N PHE A 178 20.49 -0.25 -9.09
CA PHE A 178 21.60 -1.20 -9.15
C PHE A 178 22.48 -1.02 -10.40
N GLY A 179 22.27 0.07 -11.15
CA GLY A 179 23.03 0.38 -12.37
C GLY A 179 24.53 0.45 -12.13
N TYR A 180 24.95 0.84 -10.92
CA TYR A 180 26.34 1.01 -10.55
C TYR A 180 27.20 -0.26 -10.68
N GLY A 181 26.58 -1.44 -10.59
CA GLY A 181 27.28 -2.73 -10.61
C GLY A 181 27.58 -3.27 -12.02
N PHE A 182 27.08 -2.63 -13.07
CA PHE A 182 27.17 -3.12 -14.44
C PHE A 182 28.13 -2.31 -15.30
N GLN A 183 28.78 -2.98 -16.25
CA GLN A 183 29.65 -2.35 -17.24
C GLN A 183 28.87 -1.32 -18.07
N HIS A 184 29.45 -0.12 -18.28
CA HIS A 184 28.82 0.96 -19.06
C HIS A 184 29.83 1.63 -20.00
N PRO A 185 29.43 2.07 -21.21
CA PRO A 185 30.35 2.74 -22.15
C PRO A 185 31.05 3.98 -21.57
N ASP A 186 30.37 4.73 -20.70
CA ASP A 186 30.96 5.87 -19.98
C ASP A 186 32.20 5.50 -19.13
N PHE A 187 32.40 4.23 -18.80
CA PHE A 187 33.55 3.72 -18.05
C PHE A 187 34.42 2.76 -18.88
N THR A 188 34.33 2.83 -20.21
CA THR A 188 35.32 2.21 -21.10
C THR A 188 36.64 2.94 -20.95
N ILE A 189 37.72 2.25 -20.61
CA ILE A 189 39.07 2.82 -20.48
C ILE A 189 39.94 2.13 -21.51
N THR A 190 40.49 2.90 -22.44
CA THR A 190 41.32 2.38 -23.55
C THR A 190 42.81 2.61 -23.35
N ASP A 191 43.17 3.57 -22.48
CA ASP A 191 44.56 3.87 -22.16
C ASP A 191 45.17 2.81 -21.21
N PRO A 192 46.19 2.04 -21.64
CA PRO A 192 46.83 1.03 -20.79
C PRO A 192 47.47 1.62 -19.54
N GLN A 193 47.97 2.86 -19.62
CA GLN A 193 48.60 3.52 -18.47
C GLN A 193 47.55 3.89 -17.41
N ALA A 194 46.40 4.40 -17.81
CA ALA A 194 45.26 4.62 -16.91
C ALA A 194 44.81 3.32 -16.22
N ILE A 195 44.70 2.20 -16.95
CA ILE A 195 44.32 0.90 -16.40
C ILE A 195 45.31 0.44 -15.34
N GLU A 196 46.61 0.58 -15.60
CA GLU A 196 47.67 0.21 -14.68
C GLU A 196 47.69 1.09 -13.42
N LEU A 197 47.58 2.41 -13.58
CA LEU A 197 47.55 3.38 -12.46
C LEU A 197 46.34 3.17 -11.54
N LEU A 198 45.18 2.84 -12.11
CA LEU A 198 43.97 2.54 -11.35
C LEU A 198 43.90 1.10 -10.84
N GLN A 199 44.88 0.26 -11.19
CA GLN A 199 44.92 -1.17 -10.83
C GLN A 199 43.67 -1.93 -11.25
N LEU A 200 43.15 -1.63 -12.45
CA LEU A 200 41.96 -2.27 -13.00
C LEU A 200 42.33 -3.55 -13.77
N PRO A 201 41.43 -4.55 -13.84
CA PRO A 201 41.66 -5.77 -14.61
C PRO A 201 41.92 -5.46 -16.10
N LYS A 202 43.06 -5.92 -16.65
CA LYS A 202 43.52 -5.56 -18.01
C LYS A 202 42.67 -6.12 -19.16
N ASP A 203 41.93 -7.20 -18.94
CA ASP A 203 41.26 -7.97 -20.02
C ASP A 203 39.78 -7.60 -20.24
N GLN A 204 39.26 -6.55 -19.60
CA GLN A 204 37.83 -6.22 -19.66
C GLN A 204 37.47 -5.15 -20.70
N GLY A 205 38.31 -4.14 -20.93
CA GLY A 205 38.07 -3.01 -21.84
C GLY A 205 36.89 -2.09 -21.45
N GLN A 206 35.92 -2.57 -20.69
CA GLN A 206 34.76 -1.84 -20.19
C GLN A 206 34.55 -2.16 -18.71
N TYR A 207 34.43 -1.12 -17.89
CA TYR A 207 34.28 -1.24 -16.43
C TYR A 207 32.88 -0.80 -15.99
N SER A 208 32.50 -1.18 -14.77
CA SER A 208 31.30 -0.61 -14.13
C SER A 208 31.63 0.70 -13.41
N PHE A 209 30.60 1.50 -13.12
CA PHE A 209 30.75 2.67 -12.25
C PHE A 209 31.40 2.29 -10.92
N TYR A 210 30.97 1.17 -10.30
CA TYR A 210 31.56 0.69 -9.06
C TYR A 210 33.05 0.37 -9.20
N ASP A 211 33.47 -0.30 -10.28
CA ASP A 211 34.88 -0.66 -10.48
C ASP A 211 35.79 0.57 -10.51
N VAL A 212 35.31 1.67 -11.08
CA VAL A 212 36.07 2.94 -11.13
C VAL A 212 36.00 3.67 -9.78
N VAL A 213 34.82 3.75 -9.16
CA VAL A 213 34.64 4.46 -7.88
C VAL A 213 35.34 3.75 -6.71
N ASP A 214 35.47 2.42 -6.76
CA ASP A 214 36.31 1.64 -5.85
C ASP A 214 37.80 2.05 -5.92
N LYS A 215 38.22 2.65 -7.03
CA LYS A 215 39.58 3.17 -7.29
C LYS A 215 39.66 4.69 -7.22
N ALA A 216 38.65 5.36 -6.67
CA ALA A 216 38.57 6.81 -6.66
C ALA A 216 39.77 7.48 -5.96
N ASP A 217 40.36 6.88 -4.93
CA ASP A 217 41.58 7.40 -4.29
C ASP A 217 42.80 7.38 -5.22
N LEU A 218 42.93 6.34 -6.04
CA LEU A 218 43.99 6.25 -7.05
C LEU A 218 43.72 7.23 -8.18
N LEU A 219 42.46 7.35 -8.61
CA LEU A 219 42.04 8.31 -9.64
C LEU A 219 42.33 9.75 -9.19
N GLN A 220 42.00 10.11 -7.94
CA GLN A 220 42.27 11.43 -7.40
C GLN A 220 43.77 11.74 -7.39
N LYS A 221 44.59 10.83 -6.85
CA LYS A 221 46.06 10.99 -6.83
C LYS A 221 46.63 11.12 -8.25
N ALA A 222 46.13 10.32 -9.19
CA ALA A 222 46.58 10.37 -10.57
C ALA A 222 46.09 11.63 -11.31
N ALA A 223 45.02 12.27 -10.84
CA ALA A 223 44.46 13.50 -11.36
C ALA A 223 45.04 14.79 -10.75
N GLU A 224 45.84 14.72 -9.67
CA GLU A 224 46.48 15.91 -9.05
C GLU A 224 47.25 16.81 -10.04
N PRO A 225 47.96 16.30 -11.05
CA PRO A 225 48.64 17.14 -12.04
C PRO A 225 47.69 18.02 -12.87
N LEU A 226 46.43 17.62 -13.03
CA LEU A 226 45.42 18.34 -13.83
C LEU A 226 45.11 19.72 -13.24
N GLU A 227 45.16 19.87 -11.91
CA GLU A 227 44.89 21.14 -11.23
C GLU A 227 45.93 22.22 -11.54
N LYS A 228 47.14 21.81 -11.95
CA LYS A 228 48.29 22.69 -12.17
C LYS A 228 48.59 22.96 -13.65
N LYS A 229 47.93 22.25 -14.57
CA LYS A 229 48.17 22.31 -16.02
C LYS A 229 46.95 22.86 -16.75
N ALA A 230 47.16 23.66 -17.80
CA ALA A 230 46.08 24.04 -18.70
C ALA A 230 45.61 22.83 -19.53
N PHE A 231 44.32 22.77 -19.86
CA PHE A 231 43.70 21.65 -20.60
C PHE A 231 44.44 21.27 -21.89
N LYS A 232 44.97 22.26 -22.61
CA LYS A 232 45.75 22.07 -23.85
C LYS A 232 47.04 21.28 -23.67
N ASP A 233 47.57 21.23 -22.44
CA ASP A 233 48.85 20.61 -22.09
C ASP A 233 48.66 19.23 -21.44
N TRP A 234 47.43 18.71 -21.41
CA TRP A 234 47.12 17.39 -20.86
C TRP A 234 47.49 16.27 -21.84
N ASN A 235 48.15 15.24 -21.34
CA ASN A 235 48.38 14.01 -22.10
C ASN A 235 47.09 13.15 -22.19
N GLU A 236 47.12 12.06 -22.96
CA GLU A 236 45.93 11.23 -23.18
C GLU A 236 45.42 10.56 -21.89
N THR A 237 46.31 10.11 -21.01
CA THR A 237 45.96 9.55 -19.69
C THR A 237 45.27 10.59 -18.79
N GLU A 238 45.77 11.82 -18.80
CA GLU A 238 45.23 12.97 -18.06
C GLU A 238 43.82 13.36 -18.55
N LYS A 239 43.61 13.38 -19.87
CA LYS A 239 42.28 13.58 -20.47
C LYS A 239 41.32 12.44 -20.10
N GLU A 240 41.81 11.21 -20.07
CA GLU A 240 41.03 10.04 -19.69
C GLU A 240 40.59 10.10 -18.22
N PHE A 241 41.45 10.53 -17.30
CA PHE A 241 41.07 10.75 -15.90
C PHE A 241 40.01 11.85 -15.75
N ALA A 242 40.15 12.96 -16.47
CA ALA A 242 39.14 14.01 -16.46
C ALA A 242 37.78 13.52 -17.00
N ARG A 243 37.78 12.70 -18.06
CA ARG A 243 36.59 12.05 -18.61
C ARG A 243 35.92 11.14 -17.58
N LEU A 244 36.70 10.30 -16.88
CA LEU A 244 36.20 9.40 -15.84
C LEU A 244 35.62 10.17 -14.65
N MET A 245 36.29 11.22 -14.18
CA MET A 245 35.76 12.06 -13.09
C MET A 245 34.44 12.73 -13.47
N ASN A 246 34.32 13.25 -14.70
CA ASN A 246 33.07 13.80 -15.22
C ASN A 246 31.96 12.75 -15.32
N ALA A 247 32.29 11.54 -15.77
CA ALA A 247 31.34 10.43 -15.83
C ALA A 247 30.85 10.03 -14.43
N ILE A 248 31.75 9.95 -13.45
CA ILE A 248 31.38 9.69 -12.04
C ILE A 248 30.42 10.77 -11.53
N TYR A 249 30.75 12.05 -11.72
CA TYR A 249 29.91 13.17 -11.30
C TYR A 249 28.52 13.13 -11.93
N PHE A 250 28.44 12.89 -13.25
CA PHE A 250 27.16 12.80 -13.94
C PHE A 250 26.31 11.64 -13.41
N TRP A 251 26.92 10.49 -13.15
CA TRP A 251 26.22 9.32 -12.61
C TRP A 251 25.73 9.53 -11.17
N THR A 252 26.54 10.14 -10.30
CA THR A 252 26.13 10.41 -8.91
C THR A 252 25.01 11.44 -8.83
N ASP A 253 25.03 12.46 -9.69
CA ASP A 253 23.95 13.45 -9.79
C ASP A 253 22.67 12.82 -10.36
N ARG A 254 22.78 12.09 -11.48
CA ARG A 254 21.63 11.52 -12.19
C ARG A 254 20.92 10.40 -11.42
N TYR A 255 21.66 9.55 -10.73
CA TYR A 255 21.13 8.37 -10.05
C TYR A 255 21.04 8.53 -8.52
N GLY A 256 21.43 9.69 -7.98
CA GLY A 256 21.17 10.06 -6.61
C GLY A 256 19.67 10.23 -6.32
N ASP A 257 19.30 10.25 -5.04
CA ASP A 257 17.91 10.42 -4.56
C ASP A 257 16.95 9.33 -5.10
N CYS A 258 17.47 8.11 -5.23
CA CYS A 258 16.70 6.95 -5.63
C CYS A 258 15.80 6.50 -4.46
N PRO A 259 14.48 6.30 -4.68
CA PRO A 259 13.52 6.01 -3.60
C PRO A 259 13.56 4.52 -3.17
N LEU A 260 14.76 4.00 -2.86
CA LEU A 260 15.02 2.62 -2.44
C LEU A 260 15.81 2.61 -1.12
N GLY A 261 15.16 2.93 0.01
CA GLY A 261 15.79 2.96 1.33
C GLY A 261 16.06 1.55 1.87
N ILE A 262 17.22 0.97 1.55
CA ILE A 262 17.64 -0.38 1.99
C ILE A 262 18.89 -0.37 2.88
N ILE A 263 19.65 0.73 2.89
CA ILE A 263 20.84 0.90 3.72
C ILE A 263 20.54 1.92 4.83
N PRO A 264 20.35 1.53 6.09
CA PRO A 264 20.14 2.50 7.18
C PRO A 264 21.38 3.36 7.42
N THR A 265 21.16 4.51 8.05
CA THR A 265 22.23 5.40 8.52
C THR A 265 23.14 4.75 9.58
N LEU A 266 24.37 5.28 9.73
CA LEU A 266 25.29 4.91 10.82
C LEU A 266 24.92 5.60 12.14
N ASP A 267 24.17 6.70 12.08
CA ASP A 267 23.68 7.41 13.26
C ASP A 267 22.44 6.72 13.82
N HIS A 268 22.53 6.15 15.03
CA HIS A 268 21.42 5.44 15.63
C HIS A 268 20.24 6.35 16.03
N GLU A 269 20.41 7.67 16.04
CA GLU A 269 19.33 8.63 16.28
C GLU A 269 18.56 9.00 15.01
N ASP A 270 19.13 8.76 13.83
CA ASP A 270 18.50 9.04 12.55
C ASP A 270 17.79 7.78 12.03
N GLU A 271 16.50 7.89 11.68
CA GLU A 271 15.68 6.78 11.19
C GLU A 271 15.66 6.72 9.65
N GLN A 272 16.57 7.43 8.97
CA GLN A 272 16.68 7.45 7.52
C GLN A 272 17.43 6.23 6.95
N TRP A 273 16.93 5.74 5.83
CA TRP A 273 17.57 4.70 5.04
C TRP A 273 17.81 5.21 3.63
N PHE A 274 18.99 4.92 3.12
CA PHE A 274 19.52 5.38 1.85
C PHE A 274 19.46 4.28 0.80
N SER A 275 19.46 4.69 -0.47
CA SER A 275 19.73 3.78 -1.57
C SER A 275 21.23 3.53 -1.74
N PRO A 276 21.62 2.48 -2.48
CA PRO A 276 23.03 2.26 -2.81
C PRO A 276 23.68 3.47 -3.50
N MET A 277 22.97 4.13 -4.42
CA MET A 277 23.46 5.31 -5.12
C MET A 277 23.61 6.53 -4.19
N ASP A 278 22.71 6.70 -3.21
CA ASP A 278 22.85 7.76 -2.20
C ASP A 278 24.11 7.55 -1.36
N ILE A 279 24.34 6.32 -0.91
CA ILE A 279 25.55 5.97 -0.15
C ILE A 279 26.81 6.21 -0.99
N ILE A 280 26.82 5.81 -2.26
CA ILE A 280 27.98 6.07 -3.13
C ILE A 280 28.21 7.57 -3.30
N ARG A 281 27.15 8.38 -3.36
CA ARG A 281 27.24 9.84 -3.47
C ARG A 281 27.74 10.51 -2.18
N THR A 282 27.30 10.06 -1.01
CA THR A 282 27.51 10.81 0.25
C THR A 282 28.55 10.22 1.18
N ALA A 283 28.77 8.90 1.17
CA ALA A 283 29.51 8.20 2.22
C ALA A 283 30.22 6.92 1.73
N PHE A 284 30.60 6.84 0.46
CA PHE A 284 31.16 5.62 -0.15
C PHE A 284 32.40 5.07 0.57
N TYR A 285 33.22 5.95 1.14
CA TYR A 285 34.49 5.58 1.78
C TYR A 285 34.36 5.06 3.20
N GLU A 286 33.16 5.16 3.81
CA GLU A 286 32.92 4.51 5.09
C GLU A 286 33.00 2.98 4.89
N PRO A 287 33.92 2.27 5.56
CA PRO A 287 34.21 0.86 5.24
C PRO A 287 32.98 -0.06 5.29
N VAL A 288 32.05 0.23 6.21
CA VAL A 288 30.80 -0.51 6.38
C VAL A 288 29.90 -0.31 5.15
N TYR A 289 29.72 0.93 4.72
CA TYR A 289 28.90 1.26 3.56
C TYR A 289 29.50 0.73 2.26
N HIS A 290 30.81 0.82 2.11
CA HIS A 290 31.52 0.24 0.97
C HIS A 290 31.24 -1.27 0.83
N ALA A 291 31.36 -2.02 1.93
CA ALA A 291 31.10 -3.45 1.95
C ALA A 291 29.63 -3.81 1.69
N GLU A 292 28.69 -2.99 2.17
CA GLU A 292 27.25 -3.18 1.94
C GLU A 292 26.87 -2.93 0.47
N VAL A 293 27.36 -1.84 -0.12
CA VAL A 293 27.17 -1.53 -1.55
C VAL A 293 27.79 -2.62 -2.43
N LYS A 294 28.97 -3.13 -2.05
CA LYS A 294 29.62 -4.26 -2.71
C LYS A 294 28.77 -5.53 -2.64
N SER A 295 28.26 -5.87 -1.47
CA SER A 295 27.41 -7.05 -1.27
C SER A 295 26.16 -7.00 -2.14
N LEU A 296 25.55 -5.82 -2.28
CA LEU A 296 24.40 -5.60 -3.18
C LEU A 296 24.77 -5.70 -4.67
N ARG A 297 25.98 -5.27 -5.06
CA ARG A 297 26.53 -5.51 -6.40
C ARG A 297 26.73 -7.01 -6.65
N ASP A 298 27.39 -7.70 -5.74
CA ASP A 298 27.71 -9.12 -5.87
C ASP A 298 26.43 -9.97 -5.94
N MET A 299 25.41 -9.60 -5.18
CA MET A 299 24.07 -10.20 -5.28
C MET A 299 23.47 -9.99 -6.67
N THR A 300 23.61 -8.80 -7.24
CA THR A 300 23.16 -8.50 -8.60
C THR A 300 23.92 -9.34 -9.63
N LEU A 301 25.24 -9.49 -9.50
CA LEU A 301 26.06 -10.31 -10.38
C LEU A 301 25.67 -11.81 -10.29
N GLY A 302 25.43 -12.32 -9.08
CA GLY A 302 24.91 -13.68 -8.85
C GLY A 302 23.55 -13.93 -9.52
N TYR A 303 22.66 -12.93 -9.50
CA TYR A 303 21.39 -12.98 -10.23
C TYR A 303 21.63 -13.13 -11.75
N TRP A 304 22.58 -12.39 -12.31
CA TRP A 304 22.91 -12.41 -13.73
C TRP A 304 23.59 -13.69 -14.19
N SER A 305 24.55 -14.19 -13.40
CA SER A 305 25.28 -15.41 -13.67
C SER A 305 24.40 -16.66 -13.51
N GLY A 306 23.30 -16.54 -12.76
CA GLY A 306 22.46 -17.69 -12.36
C GLY A 306 23.06 -18.48 -11.19
N SER A 307 24.10 -17.95 -10.53
CA SER A 307 24.74 -18.58 -9.38
C SER A 307 23.91 -18.32 -8.12
N GLN A 308 23.09 -19.31 -7.75
CA GLN A 308 22.28 -19.24 -6.53
C GLN A 308 23.13 -19.06 -5.26
N LEU A 309 24.30 -19.72 -5.22
CA LEU A 309 25.21 -19.64 -4.08
C LEU A 309 25.77 -18.23 -3.90
N GLU A 310 26.27 -17.60 -4.96
CA GLU A 310 26.79 -16.22 -4.91
C GLU A 310 25.70 -15.22 -4.52
N PHE A 311 24.51 -15.36 -5.11
CA PHE A 311 23.35 -14.54 -4.79
C PHE A 311 22.98 -14.60 -3.30
N ASP A 312 22.91 -15.80 -2.74
CA ASP A 312 22.52 -16.00 -1.34
C ASP A 312 23.62 -15.59 -0.36
N ILE A 313 24.90 -15.85 -0.67
CA ILE A 313 26.03 -15.39 0.17
C ILE A 313 26.05 -13.86 0.23
N ALA A 314 25.96 -13.19 -0.91
CA ALA A 314 26.03 -11.74 -0.99
C ALA A 314 24.83 -11.08 -0.29
N GLY A 315 23.62 -11.59 -0.50
CA GLY A 315 22.44 -11.08 0.19
C GLY A 315 22.47 -11.30 1.71
N ARG A 316 23.01 -12.43 2.18
CA ARG A 316 23.19 -12.68 3.63
C ARG A 316 24.28 -11.81 4.23
N ALA A 317 25.40 -11.62 3.54
CA ALA A 317 26.47 -10.73 3.98
C ALA A 317 25.96 -9.30 4.19
N PHE A 318 25.16 -8.80 3.23
CA PHE A 318 24.47 -7.52 3.37
C PHE A 318 23.54 -7.49 4.60
N MET A 319 22.67 -8.49 4.75
CA MET A 319 21.74 -8.60 5.88
C MET A 319 22.45 -8.62 7.24
N ASP A 320 23.50 -9.42 7.35
CA ASP A 320 24.27 -9.57 8.59
C ASP A 320 25.00 -8.26 8.94
N SER A 321 25.48 -7.52 7.94
CA SER A 321 26.06 -6.19 8.14
C SER A 321 25.01 -5.23 8.71
N ILE A 322 23.85 -5.14 8.05
CA ILE A 322 22.86 -4.13 8.45
C ILE A 322 22.29 -4.41 9.85
N VAL A 323 21.95 -5.67 10.15
CA VAL A 323 21.28 -6.04 11.41
C VAL A 323 22.16 -5.79 12.64
N LYS A 324 23.48 -5.86 12.51
CA LYS A 324 24.42 -5.63 13.62
C LYS A 324 24.37 -4.21 14.17
N ARG A 325 24.00 -3.24 13.35
CA ARG A 325 24.04 -1.80 13.69
C ARG A 325 22.67 -1.11 13.67
N LEU A 326 21.58 -1.85 13.52
CA LEU A 326 20.23 -1.27 13.65
C LEU A 326 19.98 -0.79 15.07
N SER A 327 19.25 0.31 15.22
CA SER A 327 18.74 0.73 16.52
C SER A 327 17.83 -0.35 17.14
N SER A 328 17.58 -0.28 18.44
CA SER A 328 16.69 -1.22 19.14
C SER A 328 15.28 -1.27 18.55
N LYS A 329 14.77 -0.14 18.04
CA LYS A 329 13.45 -0.02 17.41
C LYS A 329 13.42 -0.70 16.05
N GLU A 330 14.39 -0.40 15.19
CA GLU A 330 14.48 -0.99 13.85
C GLU A 330 14.78 -2.49 13.89
N LYS A 331 15.64 -2.92 14.82
CA LYS A 331 15.95 -4.35 15.02
C LYS A 331 14.68 -5.16 15.33
N LYS A 332 13.78 -4.63 16.16
CA LYS A 332 12.47 -5.25 16.42
C LYS A 332 11.60 -5.31 15.17
N ALA A 333 11.65 -4.28 14.31
CA ALA A 333 10.91 -4.28 13.04
C ALA A 333 11.45 -5.34 12.07
N VAL A 334 12.77 -5.43 11.90
CA VAL A 334 13.41 -6.46 11.05
C VAL A 334 13.16 -7.87 11.56
N GLN A 335 13.14 -8.10 12.87
CA GLN A 335 12.81 -9.41 13.46
C GLN A 335 11.40 -9.91 13.12
N ARG A 336 10.48 -9.01 12.72
CA ARG A 336 9.10 -9.36 12.35
C ARG A 336 8.92 -9.66 10.86
N ILE A 337 9.94 -9.45 10.03
CA ILE A 337 9.88 -9.73 8.59
C ILE A 337 9.43 -11.18 8.29
N PRO A 338 9.98 -12.22 8.94
CA PRO A 338 9.52 -13.59 8.69
C PRO A 338 8.03 -13.81 9.00
N LEU A 339 7.51 -13.10 10.01
CA LEU A 339 6.10 -13.16 10.39
C LEU A 339 5.19 -12.54 9.32
N GLU A 340 5.61 -11.41 8.72
CA GLU A 340 4.88 -10.77 7.63
C GLU A 340 4.91 -11.63 6.35
N LEU A 341 6.04 -12.25 6.03
CA LEU A 341 6.15 -13.20 4.91
C LEU A 341 5.22 -14.41 5.11
N PHE A 342 5.18 -14.94 6.33
CA PHE A 342 4.26 -16.02 6.70
C PHE A 342 2.79 -15.60 6.56
N TYR A 343 2.44 -14.42 7.08
CA TYR A 343 1.11 -13.82 6.95
C TYR A 343 0.67 -13.70 5.48
N ASN A 344 1.54 -13.15 4.62
CA ASN A 344 1.26 -12.98 3.19
C ASN A 344 1.09 -14.33 2.47
N LYS A 345 1.89 -15.34 2.84
CA LYS A 345 1.81 -16.68 2.25
C LYS A 345 0.49 -17.39 2.56
N LEU A 346 -0.04 -17.24 3.78
CA LEU A 346 -1.26 -17.92 4.21
C LEU A 346 -2.53 -17.38 3.54
N ASN A 347 -2.55 -16.08 3.19
CA ASN A 347 -3.71 -15.40 2.61
C ASN A 347 -5.02 -15.71 3.37
N LEU A 348 -4.99 -15.55 4.70
CA LEU A 348 -6.07 -15.99 5.59
C LEU A 348 -7.42 -15.30 5.31
N PHE A 349 -7.43 -14.04 4.86
CA PHE A 349 -8.67 -13.34 4.51
C PHE A 349 -9.36 -13.93 3.29
N PHE A 350 -8.61 -14.48 2.32
CA PHE A 350 -9.20 -15.22 1.20
C PHE A 350 -9.98 -16.44 1.71
N TRP A 351 -9.39 -17.22 2.62
CA TRP A 351 -10.04 -18.40 3.20
C TRP A 351 -11.26 -18.04 4.03
N ALA A 352 -11.15 -17.03 4.91
CA ALA A 352 -12.28 -16.53 5.69
C ALA A 352 -13.46 -16.15 4.78
N LYS A 353 -13.19 -15.33 3.75
CA LYS A 353 -14.18 -14.89 2.76
C LYS A 353 -14.79 -16.07 2.00
N LEU A 354 -13.99 -17.04 1.57
CA LEU A 354 -14.48 -18.25 0.88
C LEU A 354 -15.47 -19.01 1.76
N PHE A 355 -15.10 -19.30 3.02
CA PHE A 355 -15.96 -20.07 3.92
C PHE A 355 -17.24 -19.32 4.32
N TYR A 356 -17.18 -18.00 4.55
CA TYR A 356 -18.38 -17.20 4.76
C TYR A 356 -19.29 -17.16 3.53
N GLY A 357 -18.71 -17.04 2.33
CA GLY A 357 -19.46 -17.09 1.08
C GLY A 357 -20.14 -18.46 0.88
N LEU A 358 -19.43 -19.56 1.11
CA LEU A 358 -19.99 -20.91 1.05
C LEU A 358 -21.08 -21.11 2.09
N ALA A 359 -20.90 -20.60 3.32
CA ALA A 359 -21.93 -20.65 4.35
C ALA A 359 -23.19 -19.88 3.91
N PHE A 360 -23.03 -18.70 3.33
CA PHE A 360 -24.17 -17.92 2.82
C PHE A 360 -24.91 -18.66 1.69
N MET A 361 -24.19 -19.24 0.74
CA MET A 361 -24.79 -20.02 -0.35
C MET A 361 -25.52 -21.28 0.17
N LEU A 362 -24.94 -21.97 1.15
CA LEU A 362 -25.56 -23.15 1.76
C LEU A 362 -26.81 -22.78 2.57
N PHE A 363 -26.81 -21.61 3.22
CA PHE A 363 -28.00 -21.03 3.83
C PHE A 363 -29.09 -20.73 2.79
N LEU A 364 -28.76 -20.10 1.66
CA LEU A 364 -29.74 -19.86 0.60
C LEU A 364 -30.36 -21.17 0.08
N TYR A 365 -29.53 -22.21 -0.09
CA TYR A 365 -30.01 -23.53 -0.46
C TYR A 365 -30.93 -24.15 0.62
N SER A 366 -30.63 -23.95 1.91
CA SER A 366 -31.47 -24.45 3.01
C SER A 366 -32.85 -23.80 3.07
N LEU A 367 -33.07 -22.67 2.38
CA LEU A 367 -34.42 -22.11 2.21
C LEU A 367 -35.33 -22.98 1.34
N THR A 368 -34.77 -23.88 0.53
CA THR A 368 -35.51 -24.77 -0.38
C THR A 368 -35.73 -26.18 0.18
N THR A 369 -35.07 -26.54 1.29
CA THR A 369 -35.08 -27.91 1.81
C THR A 369 -34.87 -27.94 3.33
N GLU A 370 -35.54 -28.87 4.03
CA GLU A 370 -35.55 -28.92 5.50
C GLU A 370 -34.50 -29.89 6.09
N LYS A 371 -33.44 -30.21 5.33
CA LYS A 371 -32.43 -31.19 5.77
C LYS A 371 -31.61 -30.66 6.94
N LYS A 372 -31.66 -31.36 8.08
CA LYS A 372 -30.97 -30.99 9.34
C LYS A 372 -29.44 -30.84 9.21
N TRP A 373 -28.80 -31.61 8.33
CA TRP A 373 -27.35 -31.54 8.12
C TRP A 373 -26.89 -30.19 7.55
N LEU A 374 -27.77 -29.45 6.86
CA LEU A 374 -27.46 -28.14 6.31
C LEU A 374 -27.19 -27.11 7.40
N TYR A 375 -27.95 -27.15 8.49
CA TYR A 375 -27.75 -26.27 9.64
C TYR A 375 -26.35 -26.45 10.23
N GLN A 376 -26.02 -27.70 10.55
CA GLN A 376 -24.72 -28.04 11.16
C GLN A 376 -23.57 -27.72 10.21
N SER A 377 -23.71 -28.02 8.92
CA SER A 377 -22.67 -27.75 7.93
C SER A 377 -22.45 -26.25 7.74
N THR A 378 -23.53 -25.47 7.70
CA THR A 378 -23.43 -24.01 7.53
C THR A 378 -22.79 -23.36 8.76
N LEU A 379 -23.18 -23.77 9.97
CA LEU A 379 -22.56 -23.29 11.21
C LEU A 379 -21.07 -23.66 11.26
N THR A 380 -20.72 -24.90 10.89
CA THR A 380 -19.33 -25.34 10.80
C THR A 380 -18.54 -24.50 9.81
N LEU A 381 -19.09 -24.16 8.63
CA LEU A 381 -18.43 -23.27 7.68
C LEU A 381 -18.20 -21.87 8.24
N VAL A 382 -19.15 -21.30 8.99
CA VAL A 382 -18.96 -20.02 9.68
C VAL A 382 -17.82 -20.12 10.70
N LEU A 383 -17.77 -21.19 11.50
CA LEU A 383 -16.70 -21.39 12.49
C LEU A 383 -15.34 -21.61 11.83
N ILE A 384 -15.27 -22.37 10.74
CA ILE A 384 -14.05 -22.58 9.96
C ILE A 384 -13.60 -21.28 9.30
N GLY A 385 -14.51 -20.40 8.86
CA GLY A 385 -14.17 -19.07 8.34
C GLY A 385 -13.72 -18.08 9.43
N PHE A 386 -14.26 -18.23 10.64
CA PHE A 386 -13.91 -17.41 11.81
C PHE A 386 -12.46 -17.57 12.27
N VAL A 387 -11.94 -18.81 12.28
CA VAL A 387 -10.55 -19.09 12.68
C VAL A 387 -9.53 -18.28 11.85
N PRO A 388 -9.48 -18.36 10.51
CA PRO A 388 -8.52 -17.60 9.71
C PRO A 388 -8.77 -16.08 9.80
N HIS A 389 -10.02 -15.62 9.98
CA HIS A 389 -10.30 -14.19 10.18
C HIS A 389 -9.64 -13.66 11.46
N VAL A 390 -9.82 -14.35 12.58
CA VAL A 390 -9.17 -14.03 13.86
C VAL A 390 -7.65 -14.14 13.74
N SER A 391 -7.14 -15.24 13.21
CA SER A 391 -5.69 -15.45 13.06
C SER A 391 -5.03 -14.36 12.20
N ALA A 392 -5.69 -13.92 11.12
CA ALA A 392 -5.19 -12.85 10.27
C ALA A 392 -5.05 -11.53 11.03
N LEU A 393 -6.06 -11.19 11.85
CA LEU A 393 -6.04 -9.97 12.66
C LEU A 393 -5.01 -10.04 13.78
N ILE A 394 -4.85 -11.19 14.45
CA ILE A 394 -3.81 -11.39 15.47
C ILE A 394 -2.42 -11.23 14.85
N LEU A 395 -2.13 -11.90 13.74
CA LEU A 395 -0.84 -11.78 13.05
C LEU A 395 -0.54 -10.33 12.67
N ARG A 396 -1.56 -9.61 12.18
CA ARG A 396 -1.43 -8.18 11.83
C ARG A 396 -1.12 -7.30 13.05
N ILE A 397 -1.75 -7.57 14.20
CA ILE A 397 -1.44 -6.90 15.46
C ILE A 397 0.00 -7.19 15.90
N LEU A 398 0.48 -8.42 15.74
CA LEU A 398 1.86 -8.78 16.08
C LEU A 398 2.89 -8.08 15.18
N ILE A 399 2.61 -8.01 13.88
CA ILE A 399 3.46 -7.31 12.90
C ILE A 399 3.51 -5.79 13.22
N MET A 400 2.34 -5.16 13.34
CA MET A 400 2.21 -3.71 13.47
C MET A 400 2.33 -3.18 14.90
N SER A 401 2.25 -4.06 15.91
CA SER A 401 2.20 -3.71 17.35
C SER A 401 1.12 -2.69 17.73
N ARG A 402 -0.03 -2.78 17.05
CA ARG A 402 -1.19 -1.93 17.31
C ARG A 402 -2.47 -2.56 16.79
N PRO A 403 -3.64 -2.11 17.25
CA PRO A 403 -4.93 -2.57 16.72
C PRO A 403 -5.11 -2.27 15.23
N PRO A 404 -5.85 -3.13 14.50
CA PRO A 404 -6.06 -3.02 13.06
C PRO A 404 -7.30 -2.15 12.78
N VAL A 405 -7.21 -0.85 13.08
CA VAL A 405 -8.28 0.13 12.82
C VAL A 405 -7.73 1.47 12.34
N SER A 406 -6.58 1.46 11.67
CA SER A 406 -5.87 2.69 11.28
C SER A 406 -6.29 3.27 9.93
N ASN A 407 -6.91 2.47 9.07
CA ASN A 407 -7.39 2.87 7.74
C ASN A 407 -8.68 2.10 7.38
N LEU A 408 -9.32 2.48 6.26
CA LEU A 408 -10.60 1.88 5.83
C LEU A 408 -10.50 0.36 5.63
N TYR A 409 -9.42 -0.13 5.02
CA TYR A 409 -9.19 -1.57 4.86
C TYR A 409 -9.25 -2.29 6.22
N GLU A 410 -8.52 -1.77 7.20
CA GLU A 410 -8.43 -2.29 8.56
C GLU A 410 -9.76 -2.19 9.33
N THR A 411 -10.47 -1.09 9.17
CA THR A 411 -11.80 -0.91 9.77
C THR A 411 -12.78 -1.97 9.27
N PHE A 412 -12.85 -2.25 7.95
CA PHE A 412 -13.79 -3.24 7.41
C PHE A 412 -13.47 -4.67 7.83
N ILE A 413 -12.20 -5.08 7.82
CA ILE A 413 -11.83 -6.42 8.32
C ILE A 413 -12.18 -6.57 9.81
N PHE A 414 -12.06 -5.50 10.61
CA PHE A 414 -12.39 -5.53 12.03
C PHE A 414 -13.91 -5.54 12.28
N VAL A 415 -14.68 -4.69 11.59
CA VAL A 415 -16.15 -4.68 11.63
C VAL A 415 -16.72 -6.03 11.22
N GLY A 416 -16.17 -6.63 10.16
CA GLY A 416 -16.55 -7.96 9.71
C GLY A 416 -16.34 -9.00 10.81
N LEU A 417 -15.20 -8.96 11.49
CA LEU A 417 -14.92 -9.88 12.61
C LEU A 417 -15.93 -9.70 13.75
N VAL A 418 -16.14 -8.46 14.21
CA VAL A 418 -17.08 -8.17 15.30
C VAL A 418 -18.50 -8.62 14.93
N SER A 419 -18.92 -8.40 13.68
CA SER A 419 -20.22 -8.83 13.20
C SER A 419 -20.36 -10.35 13.19
N VAL A 420 -19.31 -11.08 12.81
CA VAL A 420 -19.28 -12.55 12.89
C VAL A 420 -19.34 -13.02 14.34
N ILE A 421 -18.61 -12.39 15.26
CA ILE A 421 -18.67 -12.71 16.70
C ILE A 421 -20.09 -12.54 17.22
N LEU A 422 -20.74 -11.39 16.93
CA LEU A 422 -22.12 -11.14 17.31
C LEU A 422 -23.06 -12.18 16.70
N GLY A 423 -22.89 -12.54 15.41
CA GLY A 423 -23.65 -13.59 14.76
C GLY A 423 -23.48 -14.97 15.41
N ILE A 424 -22.25 -15.36 15.78
CA ILE A 424 -21.99 -16.60 16.51
C ILE A 424 -22.69 -16.58 17.89
N ILE A 425 -22.57 -15.49 18.65
CA ILE A 425 -23.25 -15.34 19.95
C ILE A 425 -24.78 -15.47 19.77
N LEU A 426 -25.35 -14.81 18.77
CA LEU A 426 -26.78 -14.89 18.45
C LEU A 426 -27.20 -16.34 18.13
N GLU A 427 -26.38 -17.09 17.39
CA GLU A 427 -26.70 -18.48 17.07
C GLU A 427 -26.60 -19.39 18.29
N LEU A 428 -25.62 -19.19 19.16
CA LEU A 428 -25.46 -19.95 20.40
C LEU A 428 -26.68 -19.79 21.33
N ILE A 429 -27.27 -18.60 21.36
CA ILE A 429 -28.46 -18.29 22.17
C ILE A 429 -29.75 -18.82 21.52
N ASN A 430 -29.96 -18.55 20.23
CA ASN A 430 -31.27 -18.73 19.60
C ASN A 430 -31.41 -20.05 18.81
N LYS A 431 -30.31 -20.58 18.25
CA LYS A 431 -30.26 -21.81 17.42
C LYS A 431 -31.33 -21.86 16.32
N ASN A 432 -31.51 -20.76 15.59
CA ASN A 432 -32.61 -20.54 14.65
C ASN A 432 -32.17 -19.98 13.28
N TRP A 433 -30.91 -20.16 12.89
CA TRP A 433 -30.28 -19.63 11.67
C TRP A 433 -30.03 -18.13 11.65
N LEU A 434 -30.60 -17.34 12.57
CA LEU A 434 -30.48 -15.88 12.55
C LEU A 434 -29.02 -15.43 12.67
N GLY A 435 -28.27 -16.06 13.58
CA GLY A 435 -26.86 -15.74 13.81
C GLY A 435 -25.97 -16.19 12.64
N ILE A 436 -26.27 -17.35 12.05
CA ILE A 436 -25.58 -17.86 10.85
C ILE A 436 -25.71 -16.88 9.67
N VAL A 437 -26.92 -16.39 9.40
CA VAL A 437 -27.18 -15.44 8.30
C VAL A 437 -26.42 -14.15 8.52
N VAL A 438 -26.53 -13.58 9.72
CA VAL A 438 -25.84 -12.34 10.08
C VAL A 438 -24.32 -12.50 9.96
N ALA A 439 -23.75 -13.57 10.52
CA ALA A 439 -22.32 -13.82 10.47
C ALA A 439 -21.81 -13.99 9.03
N SER A 440 -22.49 -14.83 8.23
CA SER A 440 -22.07 -15.11 6.85
C SER A 440 -22.19 -13.89 5.94
N VAL A 441 -23.30 -13.15 6.00
CA VAL A 441 -23.51 -11.94 5.20
C VAL A 441 -22.57 -10.82 5.60
N CYS A 442 -22.51 -10.46 6.89
CA CYS A 442 -21.64 -9.37 7.33
C CYS A 442 -20.16 -9.70 7.12
N GLY A 443 -19.75 -10.94 7.41
CA GLY A 443 -18.37 -11.39 7.23
C GLY A 443 -17.94 -11.34 5.77
N VAL A 444 -18.76 -11.85 4.84
CA VAL A 444 -18.41 -11.86 3.41
C VAL A 444 -18.42 -10.45 2.81
N VAL A 445 -19.46 -9.65 3.09
CA VAL A 445 -19.60 -8.29 2.54
C VAL A 445 -18.49 -7.38 3.04
N ALA A 446 -18.18 -7.41 4.34
CA ALA A 446 -17.11 -6.59 4.91
C ALA A 446 -15.74 -6.92 4.31
N LEU A 447 -15.41 -8.21 4.13
CA LEU A 447 -14.16 -8.62 3.50
C LEU A 447 -14.09 -8.24 2.01
N PHE A 448 -15.20 -8.29 1.27
CA PHE A 448 -15.25 -7.79 -0.12
C PHE A 448 -15.05 -6.28 -0.20
N ILE A 449 -15.64 -5.51 0.71
CA ILE A 449 -15.42 -4.06 0.77
C ILE A 449 -13.96 -3.76 1.11
N ALA A 450 -13.37 -4.49 2.07
CA ALA A 450 -11.96 -4.34 2.41
C ALA A 450 -11.05 -4.54 1.20
N ASP A 451 -11.26 -5.55 0.37
CA ASP A 451 -10.47 -5.79 -0.85
C ASP A 451 -10.48 -4.61 -1.85
N LYS A 452 -11.55 -3.81 -1.87
CA LYS A 452 -11.57 -2.60 -2.72
C LYS A 452 -10.47 -1.61 -2.28
N PHE A 453 -10.21 -1.53 -0.98
CA PHE A 453 -9.20 -0.64 -0.40
C PHE A 453 -7.79 -1.25 -0.35
N SER A 454 -7.62 -2.54 -0.64
CA SER A 454 -6.28 -3.13 -0.80
C SER A 454 -5.65 -2.81 -2.15
N SER A 455 -6.46 -2.38 -3.13
CA SER A 455 -6.00 -2.01 -4.47
C SER A 455 -5.09 -0.77 -4.50
N ASP A 456 -5.09 0.02 -3.42
CA ASP A 456 -4.24 1.22 -3.25
C ASP A 456 -2.77 0.88 -2.85
N GLY A 457 -2.43 -0.41 -2.68
CA GLY A 457 -1.06 -0.86 -2.43
C GLY A 457 -0.88 -1.46 -1.03
N ASP A 458 0.05 -0.91 -0.24
CA ASP A 458 0.34 -1.43 1.10
C ASP A 458 -0.84 -1.18 2.04
N THR A 459 -1.39 -2.26 2.60
CA THR A 459 -2.51 -2.18 3.57
C THR A 459 -2.04 -1.82 4.97
N MET A 460 -0.77 -2.06 5.30
CA MET A 460 -0.17 -1.88 6.64
C MET A 460 0.62 -0.56 6.73
N GLN A 461 -0.05 0.56 6.47
CA GLN A 461 0.57 1.88 6.41
C GLN A 461 0.97 2.40 7.81
N MET A 462 1.86 3.40 7.88
CA MET A 462 2.13 4.09 9.15
C MET A 462 0.95 4.95 9.58
N LEU A 463 0.82 5.19 10.89
CA LEU A 463 -0.19 6.11 11.41
C LEU A 463 0.19 7.54 11.02
N VAL A 464 -0.81 8.34 10.66
CA VAL A 464 -0.67 9.80 10.66
C VAL A 464 -0.33 10.25 12.09
N ALA A 465 0.46 11.31 12.25
CA ALA A 465 0.99 11.74 13.54
C ALA A 465 -0.06 11.83 14.67
N VAL A 466 -1.26 12.37 14.38
CA VAL A 466 -2.35 12.46 15.36
C VAL A 466 -2.80 11.08 15.84
N LEU A 467 -2.87 10.10 14.94
CA LEU A 467 -3.26 8.71 15.20
C LEU A 467 -2.16 7.90 15.91
N ASN A 468 -0.96 8.46 16.12
CA ASN A 468 0.19 7.79 16.73
C ASN A 468 0.09 7.66 18.27
N SER A 469 -1.10 7.39 18.79
CA SER A 469 -1.33 7.03 20.19
C SER A 469 -2.02 5.67 20.25
N ASN A 470 -1.27 4.64 20.65
CA ASN A 470 -1.82 3.30 20.85
C ASN A 470 -2.96 3.26 21.88
N PHE A 471 -2.93 4.15 22.88
CA PHE A 471 -3.99 4.24 23.88
C PHE A 471 -5.33 4.63 23.24
N TRP A 472 -5.37 5.73 22.50
CA TRP A 472 -6.60 6.23 21.87
C TRP A 472 -7.07 5.34 20.72
N LEU A 473 -6.12 4.80 19.94
CA LEU A 473 -6.42 3.82 18.90
C LEU A 473 -7.06 2.55 19.49
N SER A 474 -6.61 2.10 20.66
CA SER A 474 -7.13 0.89 21.32
C SER A 474 -8.40 1.11 22.15
N THR A 475 -8.77 2.35 22.46
CA THR A 475 -9.94 2.64 23.31
C THR A 475 -11.05 3.29 22.49
N HIS A 476 -10.86 4.55 22.08
CA HIS A 476 -11.83 5.31 21.31
C HIS A 476 -12.19 4.62 19.98
N VAL A 477 -11.19 4.39 19.12
CA VAL A 477 -11.42 3.93 17.74
C VAL A 477 -11.97 2.51 17.73
N LEU A 478 -11.50 1.63 18.61
CA LEU A 478 -12.07 0.29 18.75
C LEU A 478 -13.52 0.35 19.26
N SER A 479 -13.83 1.15 20.28
CA SER A 479 -15.19 1.22 20.84
C SER A 479 -16.20 1.72 19.81
N ILE A 480 -15.89 2.79 19.08
CA ILE A 480 -16.79 3.32 18.06
C ILE A 480 -16.98 2.33 16.89
N THR A 481 -15.90 1.64 16.48
CA THR A 481 -15.97 0.65 15.39
C THR A 481 -16.77 -0.60 15.78
N ILE A 482 -16.70 -1.04 17.04
CA ILE A 482 -17.58 -2.08 17.59
C ILE A 482 -19.03 -1.60 17.58
N GLY A 483 -19.29 -0.34 17.91
CA GLY A 483 -20.61 0.29 17.82
C GLY A 483 -21.17 0.27 16.39
N TYR A 484 -20.33 0.60 15.40
CA TYR A 484 -20.71 0.54 13.99
C TYR A 484 -21.04 -0.88 13.54
N ALA A 485 -20.27 -1.88 13.96
CA ALA A 485 -20.59 -3.28 13.71
C ALA A 485 -21.94 -3.69 14.32
N GLY A 486 -22.22 -3.27 15.57
CA GLY A 486 -23.53 -3.48 16.21
C GLY A 486 -24.68 -2.87 15.41
N CYS A 487 -24.55 -1.61 14.99
CA CYS A 487 -25.57 -0.94 14.17
C CYS A 487 -25.77 -1.63 12.80
N CYS A 488 -24.68 -2.08 12.17
CA CYS A 488 -24.75 -2.83 10.92
C CYS A 488 -25.47 -4.16 11.10
N VAL A 489 -25.15 -4.91 12.15
CA VAL A 489 -25.82 -6.18 12.47
C VAL A 489 -27.31 -5.94 12.73
N ALA A 490 -27.70 -4.89 13.46
CA ALA A 490 -29.11 -4.53 13.65
C ALA A 490 -29.83 -4.24 12.33
N GLY A 491 -29.18 -3.52 11.40
CA GLY A 491 -29.74 -3.24 10.08
C GLY A 491 -29.93 -4.48 9.20
N ILE A 492 -28.96 -5.41 9.20
CA ILE A 492 -29.11 -6.71 8.52
C ILE A 492 -30.21 -7.55 9.16
N MET A 493 -30.34 -7.51 10.48
CA MET A 493 -31.47 -8.15 11.16
C MET A 493 -32.81 -7.49 10.82
N GLY A 494 -32.84 -6.18 10.57
CA GLY A 494 -34.00 -5.47 10.04
C GLY A 494 -34.43 -6.00 8.67
N HIS A 495 -33.48 -6.20 7.75
CA HIS A 495 -33.75 -6.88 6.47
C HIS A 495 -34.34 -8.26 6.67
N VAL A 496 -33.72 -9.07 7.52
CA VAL A 496 -34.18 -10.43 7.83
C VAL A 496 -35.60 -10.41 8.43
N TYR A 497 -35.89 -9.48 9.34
CA TYR A 497 -37.20 -9.35 9.96
C TYR A 497 -38.29 -8.98 8.95
N LEU A 498 -38.04 -8.00 8.08
CA LEU A 498 -38.98 -7.59 7.03
C LEU A 498 -39.23 -8.73 6.04
N LEU A 499 -38.20 -9.44 5.60
CA LEU A 499 -38.35 -10.60 4.72
C LEU A 499 -39.12 -11.74 5.40
N GLN A 500 -38.87 -12.01 6.69
CA GLN A 500 -39.65 -12.98 7.47
C GLN A 500 -41.11 -12.57 7.59
N ALA A 501 -41.41 -11.29 7.82
CA ALA A 501 -42.77 -10.79 7.89
C ALA A 501 -43.50 -10.89 6.53
N ILE A 502 -42.79 -10.71 5.42
CA ILE A 502 -43.36 -10.85 4.07
C ILE A 502 -43.61 -12.33 3.73
N THR A 503 -42.65 -13.21 4.00
CA THR A 503 -42.68 -14.60 3.50
C THR A 503 -43.30 -15.60 4.48
N LYS A 504 -43.14 -15.38 5.79
CA LYS A 504 -43.52 -16.29 6.88
C LYS A 504 -44.29 -15.55 7.98
N SER A 505 -45.23 -14.68 7.60
CA SER A 505 -46.02 -13.84 8.52
C SER A 505 -46.73 -14.61 9.65
N GLN A 506 -47.02 -15.90 9.45
CA GLN A 506 -47.70 -16.75 10.43
C GLN A 506 -46.76 -17.25 11.55
N ASP A 507 -45.44 -17.25 11.34
CA ASP A 507 -44.46 -17.70 12.32
C ASP A 507 -44.12 -16.58 13.32
N LYS A 508 -45.09 -16.32 14.21
CA LYS A 508 -44.98 -15.25 15.22
C LYS A 508 -43.79 -15.44 16.15
N LYS A 509 -43.45 -16.69 16.49
CA LYS A 509 -42.32 -17.02 17.38
C LYS A 509 -41.00 -16.60 16.76
N ARG A 510 -40.78 -16.91 15.47
CA ARG A 510 -39.56 -16.50 14.75
C ARG A 510 -39.44 -14.99 14.62
N LEU A 511 -40.55 -14.31 14.31
CA LEU A 511 -40.59 -12.85 14.28
C LEU A 511 -40.23 -12.27 15.65
N GLU A 512 -40.85 -12.76 16.73
CA GLU A 512 -40.58 -12.26 18.08
C GLU A 512 -39.11 -12.44 18.49
N ILE A 513 -38.51 -13.61 18.20
CA ILE A 513 -37.08 -13.86 18.46
C ILE A 513 -36.21 -12.88 17.68
N THR A 514 -36.47 -12.71 16.37
CA THR A 514 -35.69 -11.79 15.53
C THR A 514 -35.81 -10.35 16.02
N TYR A 515 -37.02 -9.92 16.39
CA TYR A 515 -37.27 -8.59 16.96
C TYR A 515 -36.53 -8.36 18.28
N LYS A 516 -36.61 -9.29 19.24
CA LYS A 516 -35.94 -9.17 20.55
C LYS A 516 -34.42 -9.06 20.40
N ASN A 517 -33.83 -9.89 19.55
CA ASN A 517 -32.40 -9.83 19.30
C ASN A 517 -32.00 -8.56 18.53
N MET A 518 -32.80 -8.11 17.55
CA MET A 518 -32.56 -6.86 16.82
C MET A 518 -32.55 -5.65 17.77
N MET A 519 -33.51 -5.59 18.70
CA MET A 519 -33.56 -4.58 19.75
C MET A 519 -32.31 -4.60 20.64
N GLY A 520 -31.88 -5.79 21.08
CA GLY A 520 -30.69 -5.95 21.92
C GLY A 520 -29.41 -5.50 21.20
N ILE A 521 -29.23 -5.91 19.95
CA ILE A 521 -28.07 -5.51 19.13
C ILE A 521 -28.08 -4.01 18.83
N LEU A 522 -29.24 -3.40 18.54
CA LEU A 522 -29.34 -1.96 18.36
C LEU A 522 -28.91 -1.21 19.62
N GLY A 523 -29.31 -1.71 20.80
CA GLY A 523 -28.91 -1.15 22.10
C GLY A 523 -27.42 -1.29 22.37
N PHE A 524 -26.84 -2.45 22.02
CA PHE A 524 -25.39 -2.66 22.06
C PHE A 524 -24.65 -1.67 21.14
N GLY A 525 -25.11 -1.52 19.89
CA GLY A 525 -24.53 -0.58 18.92
C GLY A 525 -24.60 0.87 19.39
N LEU A 526 -25.74 1.30 19.93
CA LEU A 526 -25.92 2.62 20.54
C LEU A 526 -24.95 2.84 21.70
N THR A 527 -24.86 1.89 22.62
CA THR A 527 -24.00 1.99 23.81
C THR A 527 -22.54 2.16 23.42
N MET A 528 -22.05 1.33 22.50
CA MET A 528 -20.64 1.37 22.06
C MET A 528 -20.34 2.60 21.20
N THR A 529 -21.27 3.04 20.35
CA THR A 529 -21.09 4.28 19.57
C THR A 529 -21.12 5.51 20.47
N PHE A 530 -21.99 5.54 21.48
CA PHE A 530 -22.03 6.60 22.48
C PHE A 530 -20.73 6.65 23.30
N LEU A 531 -20.30 5.51 23.85
CA LEU A 531 -19.02 5.42 24.58
C LEU A 531 -17.85 5.86 23.71
N GLY A 532 -17.76 5.31 22.48
CA GLY A 532 -16.74 5.68 21.51
C GLY A 532 -16.73 7.17 21.22
N THR A 533 -17.88 7.79 20.94
CA THR A 533 -17.96 9.22 20.61
C THR A 533 -17.51 10.10 21.77
N ASN A 534 -17.89 9.78 23.01
CA ASN A 534 -17.43 10.51 24.19
C ASN A 534 -15.91 10.37 24.40
N LEU A 535 -15.36 9.15 24.26
CA LEU A 535 -13.90 8.93 24.30
C LEU A 535 -13.18 9.72 23.20
N GLY A 536 -13.82 9.87 22.03
CA GLY A 536 -13.30 10.67 20.92
C GLY A 536 -13.21 12.14 21.26
N GLY A 537 -14.22 12.69 21.95
CA GLY A 537 -14.18 14.07 22.42
C GLY A 537 -13.05 14.31 23.44
N ILE A 538 -12.81 13.36 24.35
CA ILE A 538 -11.67 13.46 25.30
C ILE A 538 -10.34 13.45 24.54
N TRP A 539 -10.21 12.60 23.52
CA TRP A 539 -9.01 12.55 22.69
C TRP A 539 -8.81 13.85 21.88
N ALA A 540 -9.89 14.41 21.33
CA ALA A 540 -9.88 15.69 20.63
C ALA A 540 -9.43 16.83 21.56
N ASP A 541 -9.89 16.83 22.81
CA ASP A 541 -9.48 17.82 23.82
C ASP A 541 -7.98 17.76 24.10
N GLN A 542 -7.44 16.56 24.27
CA GLN A 542 -6.00 16.37 24.46
C GLN A 542 -5.16 16.74 23.24
N SER A 543 -5.69 16.55 22.03
CA SER A 543 -4.93 16.74 20.78
C SER A 543 -5.03 18.16 20.24
N TRP A 544 -6.18 18.81 20.42
CA TRP A 544 -6.52 20.10 19.80
C TRP A 544 -7.05 21.15 20.79
N GLY A 545 -7.12 20.84 22.09
CA GLY A 545 -7.57 21.78 23.13
C GLY A 545 -9.09 22.03 23.14
N ARG A 546 -9.88 21.16 22.48
CA ARG A 546 -11.35 21.22 22.52
C ARG A 546 -12.00 19.84 22.47
N PHE A 547 -13.02 19.64 23.29
CA PHE A 547 -13.81 18.40 23.32
C PHE A 547 -14.64 18.15 22.04
N TRP A 548 -15.16 19.21 21.42
CA TRP A 548 -16.02 19.11 20.23
C TRP A 548 -15.89 20.36 19.37
N GLY A 549 -16.10 20.24 18.06
CA GLY A 549 -16.04 21.39 17.15
C GLY A 549 -16.71 21.16 15.82
N TRP A 550 -17.73 20.29 15.79
CA TRP A 550 -18.64 20.12 14.66
C TRP A 550 -17.95 19.72 13.35
N ASP A 551 -16.81 19.03 13.45
CA ASP A 551 -16.14 18.43 12.30
C ASP A 551 -17.08 17.42 11.61
N PRO A 552 -17.06 17.27 10.27
CA PRO A 552 -17.90 16.30 9.59
C PRO A 552 -17.85 14.87 10.17
N LYS A 553 -16.70 14.41 10.66
CA LYS A 553 -16.60 13.09 11.31
C LYS A 553 -17.25 13.05 12.69
N GLU A 554 -17.07 14.10 13.48
CA GLU A 554 -17.75 14.28 14.77
C GLU A 554 -19.29 14.25 14.56
N ASN A 555 -19.78 15.00 13.56
CA ASN A 555 -21.19 15.04 13.20
C ASN A 555 -21.71 13.68 12.69
N GLY A 556 -20.90 12.96 11.90
CA GLY A 556 -21.23 11.60 11.46
C GLY A 556 -21.41 10.62 12.62
N ALA A 557 -20.53 10.67 13.62
CA ALA A 557 -20.65 9.87 14.83
C ALA A 557 -21.92 10.23 15.64
N LEU A 558 -22.20 11.53 15.79
CA LEU A 558 -23.41 12.02 16.46
C LEU A 558 -24.70 11.59 15.73
N LEU A 559 -24.72 11.64 14.39
CA LEU A 559 -25.84 11.22 13.56
C LEU A 559 -26.26 9.78 13.86
N ILE A 560 -25.29 8.86 14.01
CA ILE A 560 -25.57 7.46 14.35
C ILE A 560 -26.23 7.35 15.72
N ILE A 561 -25.69 8.03 16.74
CA ILE A 561 -26.25 8.02 18.10
C ILE A 561 -27.69 8.54 18.09
N LEU A 562 -27.92 9.69 17.45
CA LEU A 562 -29.23 10.31 17.38
C LEU A 562 -30.23 9.42 16.64
N TRP A 563 -29.81 8.80 15.53
CA TRP A 563 -30.69 7.89 14.79
C TRP A 563 -31.11 6.68 15.63
N CYS A 564 -30.16 6.03 16.29
CA CYS A 564 -30.46 4.94 17.22
C CYS A 564 -31.38 5.41 18.36
N ALA A 565 -31.13 6.58 18.95
CA ALA A 565 -31.96 7.14 20.02
C ALA A 565 -33.39 7.46 19.56
N ILE A 566 -33.57 7.99 18.35
CA ILE A 566 -34.88 8.25 17.75
C ILE A 566 -35.67 6.95 17.59
N ILE A 567 -35.03 5.88 17.08
CA ILE A 567 -35.70 4.57 16.94
C ILE A 567 -36.15 4.04 18.31
N PHE A 568 -35.27 4.10 19.32
CA PHE A 568 -35.61 3.68 20.67
C PHE A 568 -36.75 4.51 21.26
N HIS A 569 -36.66 5.84 21.15
CA HIS A 569 -37.69 6.74 21.64
C HIS A 569 -39.05 6.44 20.98
N CYS A 570 -39.09 6.36 19.65
CA CYS A 570 -40.32 6.03 18.92
C CYS A 570 -40.89 4.67 19.35
N ARG A 571 -40.04 3.68 19.63
CA ARG A 571 -40.48 2.36 20.07
C ARG A 571 -41.04 2.35 21.48
N ILE A 572 -40.35 3.00 22.43
CA ILE A 572 -40.77 3.12 23.83
C ILE A 572 -42.07 3.92 23.92
N SER A 573 -42.17 5.02 23.17
CA SER A 573 -43.36 5.87 23.05
C SER A 573 -44.50 5.22 22.25
N LYS A 574 -44.32 3.99 21.76
CA LYS A 574 -45.30 3.23 20.94
C LYS A 574 -45.73 3.96 19.64
N LEU A 575 -44.90 4.87 19.13
CA LEU A 575 -45.10 5.55 17.84
C LEU A 575 -44.82 4.63 16.66
N ILE A 576 -43.91 3.66 16.85
CA ILE A 576 -43.61 2.61 15.88
C ILE A 576 -43.76 1.24 16.51
N ASN A 577 -44.18 0.28 15.69
CA ASN A 577 -44.23 -1.13 16.06
C ASN A 577 -42.94 -1.86 15.63
N PRO A 578 -42.82 -3.19 15.85
CA PRO A 578 -41.65 -3.96 15.43
C PRO A 578 -41.25 -3.84 13.94
N LEU A 579 -42.22 -3.67 13.03
CA LEU A 579 -41.95 -3.45 11.61
C LEU A 579 -41.37 -2.06 11.37
N GLY A 580 -41.95 -1.02 11.98
CA GLY A 580 -41.40 0.34 11.92
C GLY A 580 -39.98 0.41 12.48
N LEU A 581 -39.70 -0.33 13.56
CA LEU A 581 -38.34 -0.46 14.10
C LEU A 581 -37.39 -1.16 13.13
N ALA A 582 -37.82 -2.25 12.49
CA ALA A 582 -37.01 -2.94 11.49
C ALA A 582 -36.65 -2.03 10.31
N VAL A 583 -37.60 -1.25 9.80
CA VAL A 583 -37.34 -0.22 8.77
C VAL A 583 -36.34 0.82 9.28
N GLY A 584 -36.51 1.31 10.52
CA GLY A 584 -35.58 2.23 11.15
C GLY A 584 -34.14 1.69 11.23
N CYS A 585 -33.98 0.41 11.58
CA CYS A 585 -32.67 -0.26 11.60
C CYS A 585 -32.05 -0.36 10.19
N VAL A 586 -32.85 -0.64 9.16
CA VAL A 586 -32.38 -0.67 7.76
C VAL A 586 -31.89 0.72 7.33
N ILE A 587 -32.68 1.77 7.57
CA ILE A 587 -32.25 3.16 7.32
C ILE A 587 -31.02 3.52 8.17
N GLY A 588 -30.86 2.92 9.35
CA GLY A 588 -29.66 3.04 10.17
C GLY A 588 -28.37 2.62 9.45
N LEU A 589 -28.44 1.67 8.51
CA LEU A 589 -27.28 1.34 7.67
C LEU A 589 -26.87 2.49 6.76
N ILE A 590 -27.84 3.19 6.17
CA ILE A 590 -27.58 4.40 5.36
C ILE A 590 -26.85 5.45 6.21
N VAL A 591 -27.33 5.67 7.44
CA VAL A 591 -26.73 6.60 8.41
C VAL A 591 -25.28 6.21 8.74
N VAL A 592 -25.02 4.93 9.01
CA VAL A 592 -23.65 4.43 9.28
C VAL A 592 -22.75 4.56 8.05
N MET A 593 -23.22 4.18 6.86
CA MET A 593 -22.44 4.29 5.62
C MET A 593 -22.16 5.74 5.24
N TRP A 594 -23.09 6.66 5.52
CA TRP A 594 -22.86 8.09 5.36
C TRP A 594 -21.80 8.62 6.33
N ALA A 595 -21.85 8.21 7.60
CA ALA A 595 -20.83 8.57 8.58
C ALA A 595 -19.44 7.99 8.25
N TRP A 596 -19.37 6.82 7.60
CA TRP A 596 -18.10 6.25 7.13
C TRP A 596 -17.55 6.90 5.87
N PHE A 597 -18.39 7.08 4.87
CA PHE A 597 -17.96 7.47 3.52
C PHE A 597 -18.40 8.88 3.15
N GLY A 598 -19.64 9.26 3.44
CA GLY A 598 -20.24 10.54 3.08
C GLY A 598 -19.48 11.73 3.67
N VAL A 599 -19.07 11.64 4.94
CA VAL A 599 -18.31 12.71 5.60
C VAL A 599 -16.95 12.96 4.96
N ASN A 600 -16.30 11.91 4.43
CA ASN A 600 -15.04 12.02 3.71
C ASN A 600 -15.22 12.69 2.34
N LEU A 601 -16.43 12.71 1.78
CA LEU A 601 -16.72 13.42 0.53
C LEU A 601 -16.85 14.94 0.71
N LEU A 602 -17.04 15.41 1.95
CA LEU A 602 -17.17 16.84 2.23
C LEU A 602 -15.83 17.58 2.19
N SER A 603 -14.70 16.85 2.23
CA SER A 603 -13.34 17.39 2.10
C SER A 603 -13.02 18.59 3.02
N VAL A 604 -13.70 18.70 4.16
CA VAL A 604 -13.55 19.75 5.19
C VAL A 604 -13.34 19.06 6.53
N GLY A 605 -12.51 19.65 7.40
CA GLY A 605 -12.25 19.14 8.74
C GLY A 605 -10.83 18.61 8.94
N LEU A 606 -10.42 18.48 10.21
CA LEU A 606 -9.07 18.05 10.63
C LEU A 606 -8.82 16.55 10.42
N HIS A 607 -9.80 15.82 9.89
CA HIS A 607 -9.79 14.37 9.77
C HIS A 607 -9.90 13.84 8.33
N SER A 608 -9.74 14.64 7.29
CA SER A 608 -9.89 14.12 5.91
C SER A 608 -8.69 13.26 5.49
N TYR A 609 -8.80 11.94 5.65
CA TYR A 609 -7.81 10.96 5.20
C TYR A 609 -8.55 9.87 4.40
N GLY A 610 -8.32 9.77 3.08
CA GLY A 610 -8.84 8.67 2.25
C GLY A 610 -9.90 9.04 1.19
N PHE A 611 -9.57 9.94 0.26
CA PHE A 611 -10.40 10.19 -0.92
C PHE A 611 -10.22 9.06 -1.94
N THR A 612 -11.31 8.45 -2.41
CA THR A 612 -11.27 7.62 -3.64
C THR A 612 -12.39 8.04 -4.59
N SER A 613 -12.03 8.20 -5.86
CA SER A 613 -12.95 8.57 -6.93
C SER A 613 -14.06 7.51 -7.09
N GLY A 614 -15.32 7.95 -7.19
CA GLY A 614 -16.47 7.04 -7.40
C GLY A 614 -17.10 6.48 -6.12
N ILE A 615 -16.60 6.81 -4.91
CA ILE A 615 -17.32 6.52 -3.65
C ILE A 615 -18.70 7.16 -3.67
N ALA A 616 -18.83 8.41 -4.09
CA ALA A 616 -20.11 9.13 -4.09
C ALA A 616 -21.20 8.38 -4.88
N ASN A 617 -20.89 7.93 -6.09
CA ASN A 617 -21.83 7.19 -6.93
C ASN A 617 -22.18 5.82 -6.32
N THR A 618 -21.18 5.12 -5.76
CA THR A 618 -21.39 3.83 -5.08
C THR A 618 -22.29 3.99 -3.86
N LEU A 619 -22.03 5.03 -3.04
CA LEU A 619 -22.80 5.35 -1.86
C LEU A 619 -24.24 5.75 -2.24
N MET A 620 -24.42 6.57 -3.26
CA MET A 620 -25.77 6.97 -3.72
C MET A 620 -26.57 5.76 -4.23
N LEU A 621 -25.95 4.89 -5.03
CA LEU A 621 -26.61 3.66 -5.50
C LEU A 621 -26.97 2.73 -4.33
N TYR A 622 -26.11 2.64 -3.32
CA TYR A 622 -26.40 1.92 -2.08
C TYR A 622 -27.61 2.53 -1.34
N VAL A 623 -27.64 3.85 -1.15
CA VAL A 623 -28.77 4.55 -0.51
C VAL A 623 -30.07 4.31 -1.29
N ILE A 624 -30.05 4.43 -2.62
CA ILE A 624 -31.22 4.16 -3.46
C ILE A 624 -31.69 2.72 -3.29
N ALA A 625 -30.77 1.75 -3.30
CA ALA A 625 -31.11 0.33 -3.13
C ALA A 625 -31.79 0.06 -1.78
N GLU A 626 -31.27 0.61 -0.69
CA GLU A 626 -31.85 0.49 0.66
C GLU A 626 -33.23 1.16 0.76
N VAL A 627 -33.38 2.38 0.21
CA VAL A 627 -34.67 3.08 0.18
C VAL A 627 -35.70 2.31 -0.64
N VAL A 628 -35.32 1.80 -1.82
CA VAL A 628 -36.20 0.98 -2.67
C VAL A 628 -36.59 -0.29 -1.92
N PHE A 629 -35.66 -0.97 -1.25
CA PHE A 629 -35.96 -2.14 -0.43
C PHE A 629 -37.00 -1.81 0.65
N CYS A 630 -36.81 -0.73 1.43
CA CYS A 630 -37.78 -0.30 2.43
C CYS A 630 -39.16 0.00 1.84
N VAL A 631 -39.23 0.76 0.74
CA VAL A 631 -40.49 1.12 0.08
C VAL A 631 -41.23 -0.13 -0.42
N VAL A 632 -40.51 -1.06 -1.06
CA VAL A 632 -41.09 -2.33 -1.55
C VAL A 632 -41.57 -3.17 -0.38
N ALA A 633 -40.77 -3.34 0.67
CA ALA A 633 -41.13 -4.12 1.85
C ALA A 633 -42.37 -3.55 2.56
N VAL A 634 -42.41 -2.24 2.79
CA VAL A 634 -43.55 -1.54 3.38
C VAL A 634 -44.80 -1.73 2.53
N THR A 635 -44.71 -1.50 1.22
CA THR A 635 -45.84 -1.64 0.29
C THR A 635 -46.43 -3.05 0.31
N LEU A 636 -45.57 -4.08 0.29
CA LEU A 636 -46.01 -5.49 0.33
C LEU A 636 -46.69 -5.84 1.66
N LEU A 637 -46.17 -5.33 2.77
CA LEU A 637 -46.72 -5.59 4.10
C LEU A 637 -48.04 -4.84 4.34
N THR A 638 -48.16 -3.59 3.88
CA THR A 638 -49.42 -2.83 3.95
C THR A 638 -50.51 -3.52 3.12
N LYS A 639 -50.18 -4.04 1.92
CA LYS A 639 -51.12 -4.87 1.13
C LYS A 639 -51.58 -6.13 1.86
N LYS A 640 -50.76 -6.66 2.79
CA LYS A 640 -51.09 -7.80 3.66
C LYS A 640 -51.81 -7.39 4.96
N GLY A 641 -52.15 -6.12 5.13
CA GLY A 641 -52.89 -5.61 6.29
C GLY A 641 -52.04 -5.23 7.50
N PHE A 642 -50.71 -5.21 7.39
CA PHE A 642 -49.84 -4.75 8.46
C PHE A 642 -49.84 -3.22 8.58
N LYS A 643 -49.79 -2.73 9.82
CA LYS A 643 -49.51 -1.32 10.16
C LYS A 643 -48.05 -1.19 10.60
N PHE A 644 -47.51 0.03 10.64
CA PHE A 644 -46.11 0.30 11.02
C PHE A 644 -46.03 1.12 12.30
#